data_AF-A0A7C3Z5U0-F1
#
_entry.id   AF-A0A7C3Z5U0-F1
#
_cell.length_a   1.000
_cell.length_b   1.000
_cell.length_c   1.000
_cell.angle_alpha   90.00
_cell.angle_beta   90.00
_cell.angle_gamma   90.00
#
_symmetry.space_group_name_H-M   'P 1'
#
loop_
_entity.id
_entity.type
_entity.pdbx_description
1 polymer ?
#
loop_
_entity_poly.entity_id
_entity_poly.type
_entity_poly.pdbx_seq_one_letter_code
_entity_poly.pdbx_strand_id
1 'polypeptide(L)'
;MSSTPLTEFGIVVFLALTVGLVLARFGVSSSLGFIIVGLLLGDSGLHYLSSTGVSAIFGELGLIMIMFYLGMEVSVKRLKETGAVSFLLVLVEMIVSFLFGFVVSKLFGLSDFESFIIGSILIATSTVEAMSFIFERNAVKAVESRIAMSGLVIEDFVSILVLVFISTFGSTHQFGMAVVNGLIFVFAMFFIVSRVSKRLFDVLESWGQSNKMVLYALAIGVIVSYVGSFLGVSPVLGAYFAGFALSETVYSEKVKRELGFFKNFFILFFFVSFGASVVIPSVLTKMLVLGFVLFVGYVVLKLLVYGFFGVALGLNVLSSLSVASITLSLGEFGIIIASSAAALSVGGVSLFPNSGDLILVAFVLIVLTTLASPFIFDRVDVISNWIIDLYPEKARDYVKSLGLKARDFEKAISSSFLHNEWVDSVEKLVLNLALAFSIVYLSFIVNIGGVLTGFSLPVQLSIAALLLILIIWPLYRVVEELRFLVYKVSFSITSRMFPFVDENSLIVERQVSDLFTSFFISAVGFTAFILLYFNFGWSVFALLIPGVFTMLSFMYFGKSVSSIFDYYGKYQEVSFGESMNKKILNLSNEFEKDEEILKKLNLTRIEAREKIQDALRRGDASRARLLVLQLRDDEKALMREFMARSKRG
;
A
#
# COMPACT_ATOMS: atom_id res chain seq x y z
N MET A 1 -40.89 -4.02 27.10
CA MET A 1 -41.13 -2.68 27.67
C MET A 1 -40.55 -1.69 26.67
N SER A 2 -41.35 -0.83 26.04
CA SER A 2 -40.83 0.19 25.13
C SER A 2 -40.01 1.20 25.95
N SER A 3 -38.68 1.10 25.89
CA SER A 3 -37.77 2.11 26.42
C SER A 3 -38.17 3.47 25.84
N THR A 4 -38.25 4.49 26.68
CA THR A 4 -38.41 5.84 26.14
C THR A 4 -37.16 6.19 25.34
N PRO A 5 -37.27 6.95 24.22
CA PRO A 5 -36.14 7.37 23.39
C PRO A 5 -34.93 7.88 24.17
N LEU A 6 -35.18 8.62 25.26
CA LEU A 6 -34.14 9.17 26.13
C LEU A 6 -33.43 8.09 26.96
N THR A 7 -34.15 7.09 27.46
CA THR A 7 -33.56 5.97 28.23
C THR A 7 -32.70 5.07 27.34
N GLU A 8 -33.16 4.79 26.11
CA GLU A 8 -32.37 4.07 25.11
C GLU A 8 -31.05 4.78 24.84
N PHE A 9 -31.12 6.08 24.52
CA PHE A 9 -29.95 6.91 24.28
C PHE A 9 -28.96 6.91 25.46
N GLY A 10 -29.46 7.13 26.69
CA GLY A 10 -28.61 7.17 27.89
C GLY A 10 -27.90 5.84 28.17
N ILE A 11 -28.61 4.72 28.02
CA ILE A 11 -28.05 3.38 28.22
C ILE A 11 -27.00 3.06 27.15
N VAL A 12 -27.29 3.36 25.89
CA VAL A 12 -26.36 3.14 24.78
C VAL A 12 -25.06 3.92 25.00
N VAL A 13 -25.14 5.22 25.27
CA VAL A 13 -23.96 6.06 25.47
C VAL A 13 -23.16 5.59 26.68
N PHE A 14 -23.83 5.33 27.81
CA PHE A 14 -23.16 4.92 29.03
C PHE A 14 -22.44 3.57 28.88
N LEU A 15 -23.12 2.56 28.33
CA LEU A 15 -22.52 1.24 28.13
C LEU A 15 -21.42 1.26 27.07
N ALA A 16 -21.66 1.90 25.93
CA ALA A 16 -20.67 2.00 24.85
C ALA A 16 -19.39 2.68 25.34
N LEU A 17 -19.49 3.81 26.04
CA LEU A 17 -18.33 4.48 26.63
C LEU A 17 -17.66 3.63 27.71
N THR A 18 -18.42 2.99 28.60
CA THR A 18 -17.84 2.17 29.66
C THR A 18 -17.05 0.99 29.09
N VAL A 19 -17.65 0.22 28.17
CA VAL A 19 -16.99 -0.92 27.52
C VAL A 19 -15.83 -0.44 26.65
N GLY A 20 -15.99 0.64 25.90
CA GLY A 20 -14.92 1.24 25.08
C GLY A 20 -13.71 1.68 25.92
N LEU A 21 -13.93 2.31 27.08
CA LEU A 21 -12.87 2.70 28.01
C LEU A 21 -12.18 1.50 28.65
N VAL A 22 -12.93 0.45 28.98
CA VAL A 22 -12.36 -0.80 29.50
C VAL A 22 -11.45 -1.43 28.45
N LEU A 23 -11.87 -1.51 27.19
CA LEU A 23 -11.04 -2.04 26.10
C LEU A 23 -9.81 -1.17 25.80
N ALA A 24 -9.97 0.15 25.83
CA ALA A 24 -8.85 1.08 25.68
C ALA A 24 -7.75 0.85 26.74
N ARG A 25 -8.12 0.44 27.96
CA ARG A 25 -7.16 0.07 29.01
C ARG A 25 -6.30 -1.16 28.64
N PHE A 26 -6.79 -2.02 27.76
CA PHE A 26 -6.06 -3.19 27.26
C PHE A 26 -5.34 -2.94 25.93
N GLY A 27 -5.26 -1.68 25.46
CA GLY A 27 -4.63 -1.34 24.17
C GLY A 27 -5.49 -1.71 22.95
N VAL A 28 -6.79 -1.91 23.15
CA VAL A 28 -7.76 -2.22 22.09
C VAL A 28 -8.56 -0.96 21.76
N SER A 29 -8.83 -0.70 20.47
CA SER A 29 -9.61 0.46 20.03
C SER A 29 -10.98 0.55 20.70
N SER A 30 -11.35 1.73 21.21
CA SER A 30 -12.66 1.97 21.85
C SER A 30 -13.84 1.70 20.90
N SER A 31 -13.63 1.83 19.60
CA SER A 31 -14.60 1.53 18.56
C SER A 31 -15.12 0.10 18.65
N LEU A 32 -14.26 -0.86 18.99
CA LEU A 32 -14.69 -2.26 19.20
C LEU A 32 -15.69 -2.39 20.34
N GLY A 33 -15.51 -1.61 21.41
CA GLY A 33 -16.43 -1.62 22.55
C GLY A 33 -17.82 -1.15 22.15
N PHE A 34 -17.90 -0.19 21.24
CA PHE A 34 -19.17 0.31 20.71
C PHE A 34 -19.87 -0.77 19.87
N ILE A 35 -19.12 -1.49 19.02
CA ILE A 35 -19.66 -2.61 18.23
C ILE A 35 -20.14 -3.75 19.16
N ILE A 36 -19.36 -4.12 20.18
CA ILE A 36 -19.74 -5.16 21.14
C ILE A 36 -21.02 -4.78 21.90
N VAL A 37 -21.15 -3.53 22.34
CA VAL A 37 -22.38 -3.05 22.98
C VAL A 37 -23.56 -3.09 22.02
N GLY A 38 -23.35 -2.69 20.76
CA GLY A 38 -24.35 -2.86 19.69
C GLY A 38 -24.82 -4.30 19.55
N LEU A 39 -23.88 -5.24 19.46
CA LEU A 39 -24.16 -6.67 19.34
C LEU A 39 -24.96 -7.21 20.55
N LEU A 40 -24.56 -6.82 21.77
CA LEU A 40 -25.22 -7.26 23.00
C LEU A 40 -26.63 -6.68 23.16
N LEU A 41 -26.84 -5.43 22.73
CA LEU A 41 -28.13 -4.76 22.85
C LEU A 41 -29.04 -4.97 21.62
N GLY A 42 -28.49 -5.40 20.48
CA GLY A 42 -29.22 -5.66 19.24
C GLY A 42 -29.81 -7.06 19.13
N ASP A 43 -30.05 -7.49 17.89
CA ASP A 43 -30.83 -8.69 17.56
C ASP A 43 -30.12 -10.00 17.94
N SER A 44 -28.80 -10.00 18.04
CA SER A 44 -28.06 -11.18 18.51
C SER A 44 -28.13 -11.41 20.02
N GLY A 45 -28.52 -10.39 20.79
CA GLY A 45 -28.41 -10.37 22.24
C GLY A 45 -29.75 -10.12 22.93
N LEU A 46 -29.84 -8.99 23.62
CA LEU A 46 -30.96 -8.63 24.48
C LEU A 46 -32.18 -8.10 23.72
N HIS A 47 -32.08 -7.87 22.40
CA HIS A 47 -33.15 -7.27 21.59
C HIS A 47 -33.69 -5.97 22.21
N TYR A 48 -32.80 -5.18 22.79
CA TYR A 48 -33.14 -3.92 23.46
C TYR A 48 -33.22 -2.76 22.45
N LEU A 49 -32.35 -2.77 21.44
CA LEU A 49 -32.36 -1.79 20.36
C LEU A 49 -33.42 -2.17 19.34
N SER A 50 -34.19 -1.17 18.90
CA SER A 50 -35.14 -1.34 17.80
C SER A 50 -34.54 -0.85 16.49
N SER A 51 -34.90 -1.50 15.39
CA SER A 51 -34.43 -1.15 14.04
C SER A 51 -34.85 0.25 13.57
N THR A 52 -35.83 0.87 14.24
CA THR A 52 -36.34 2.24 13.99
C THR A 52 -36.13 3.17 15.19
N GLY A 53 -35.34 2.74 16.17
CA GLY A 53 -35.08 3.46 17.41
C GLY A 53 -34.15 4.67 17.26
N VAL A 54 -33.87 5.33 18.39
CA VAL A 54 -32.96 6.47 18.43
C VAL A 54 -31.56 6.06 17.98
N SER A 55 -31.10 4.88 18.38
CA SER A 55 -29.79 4.37 17.99
C SER A 55 -29.64 4.22 16.47
N ALA A 56 -30.70 3.85 15.76
CA ALA A 56 -30.68 3.69 14.30
C ALA A 56 -30.54 5.04 13.59
N ILE A 57 -31.34 6.04 14.00
CA ILE A 57 -31.29 7.40 13.44
C ILE A 57 -29.92 8.04 13.71
N PHE A 58 -29.42 7.94 14.95
CA PHE A 58 -28.09 8.44 15.28
C PHE A 58 -26.97 7.64 14.61
N GLY A 59 -27.18 6.36 14.31
CA GLY A 59 -26.26 5.53 13.54
C GLY A 59 -26.13 5.99 12.09
N GLU A 60 -27.25 6.31 11.44
CA GLU A 60 -27.27 6.86 10.07
C GLU A 60 -26.64 8.25 10.02
N LEU A 61 -27.01 9.14 10.94
CA LEU A 61 -26.33 10.43 11.09
C LEU A 61 -24.84 10.21 11.38
N GLY A 62 -24.52 9.20 12.19
CA GLY A 62 -23.14 8.85 12.50
C GLY A 62 -22.33 8.48 11.27
N LEU A 63 -22.89 7.66 10.40
CA LEU A 63 -22.31 7.30 9.12
C LEU A 63 -22.04 8.52 8.23
N ILE A 64 -23.03 9.40 8.07
CA ILE A 64 -22.92 10.65 7.28
C ILE A 64 -21.81 11.54 7.84
N MET A 65 -21.79 11.70 9.17
CA MET A 65 -20.81 12.53 9.88
C MET A 65 -19.38 12.01 9.75
N ILE A 66 -19.19 10.70 9.86
CA ILE A 66 -17.89 10.04 9.68
C ILE A 66 -17.41 10.24 8.25
N MET A 67 -18.27 10.01 7.26
CA MET A 67 -17.93 10.18 5.86
C MET A 67 -17.58 11.62 5.53
N PHE A 68 -18.34 12.58 6.05
CA PHE A 68 -18.01 14.00 5.93
C PHE A 68 -16.64 14.32 6.53
N TYR A 69 -16.37 13.84 7.75
CA TYR A 69 -15.07 14.03 8.40
C TYR A 69 -13.93 13.39 7.60
N LEU A 70 -14.12 12.17 7.12
CA LEU A 70 -13.15 11.44 6.28
C LEU A 70 -12.88 12.17 4.96
N GLY A 71 -13.91 12.74 4.34
CA GLY A 71 -13.76 13.64 3.19
C GLY A 71 -12.83 14.81 3.51
N MET A 72 -12.93 15.38 4.72
CA MET A 72 -12.02 16.42 5.17
C MET A 72 -10.60 15.94 5.48
N GLU A 73 -10.38 14.63 5.69
CA GLU A 73 -9.06 14.05 5.94
C GLU A 73 -8.27 13.81 4.66
N VAL A 74 -8.96 13.50 3.57
CA VAL A 74 -8.35 13.26 2.27
C VAL A 74 -8.02 14.60 1.61
N SER A 75 -6.75 14.76 1.23
CA SER A 75 -6.30 15.90 0.43
C SER A 75 -5.22 15.48 -0.56
N VAL A 76 -5.20 16.12 -1.73
CA VAL A 76 -4.20 15.88 -2.78
C VAL A 76 -2.79 16.15 -2.24
N LYS A 77 -2.67 17.11 -1.31
CA LYS A 77 -1.41 17.43 -0.63
C LYS A 77 -0.84 16.22 0.12
N ARG A 78 -1.67 15.50 0.90
CA ARG A 78 -1.23 14.32 1.64
C ARG A 78 -0.79 13.20 0.70
N LEU A 79 -1.49 12.99 -0.41
CA LEU A 79 -1.09 11.98 -1.41
C LEU A 79 0.26 12.33 -2.08
N LYS A 80 0.55 13.62 -2.30
CA LYS A 80 1.86 14.07 -2.79
C LYS A 80 2.98 13.88 -1.75
N GLU A 81 2.65 13.87 -0.46
CA GLU A 81 3.59 13.61 0.64
C GLU A 81 3.85 12.10 0.86
N THR A 82 2.95 11.23 0.39
CA THR A 82 3.04 9.77 0.42
C THR A 82 4.18 9.26 -0.47
N GLY A 83 5.41 9.17 0.03
CA GLY A 83 6.57 8.81 -0.78
C GLY A 83 6.40 7.54 -1.64
N ALA A 84 7.07 7.50 -2.79
CA ALA A 84 6.91 6.47 -3.83
C ALA A 84 7.05 5.00 -3.33
N VAL A 85 7.93 4.77 -2.35
CA VAL A 85 8.11 3.44 -1.73
C VAL A 85 6.85 2.98 -1.01
N SER A 86 6.25 3.85 -0.19
CA SER A 86 5.00 3.55 0.52
C SER A 86 3.88 3.27 -0.47
N PHE A 87 3.81 4.04 -1.56
CA PHE A 87 2.80 3.85 -2.58
C PHE A 87 2.88 2.48 -3.25
N LEU A 88 4.06 2.08 -3.73
CA LEU A 88 4.22 0.79 -4.39
C LEU A 88 3.96 -0.39 -3.46
N LEU A 89 4.44 -0.30 -2.21
CA LEU A 89 4.26 -1.36 -1.22
C LEU A 89 2.79 -1.58 -0.89
N VAL A 90 2.06 -0.49 -0.62
CA VAL A 90 0.63 -0.52 -0.28
C VAL A 90 -0.20 -0.96 -1.48
N LEU A 91 0.11 -0.48 -2.68
CA LEU A 91 -0.59 -0.89 -3.89
C LEU A 91 -0.50 -2.41 -4.12
N VAL A 92 0.67 -3.00 -3.92
CA VAL A 92 0.85 -4.46 -4.04
C VAL A 92 0.06 -5.19 -2.96
N GLU A 93 0.13 -4.73 -1.71
CA GLU A 93 -0.65 -5.31 -0.62
C GLU A 93 -2.15 -5.30 -0.93
N MET A 94 -2.69 -4.18 -1.38
CA MET A 94 -4.12 -4.04 -1.64
C MET A 94 -4.58 -4.98 -2.75
N ILE A 95 -3.79 -5.11 -3.82
CA ILE A 95 -4.09 -6.03 -4.90
C ILE A 95 -4.13 -7.47 -4.38
N VAL A 96 -3.12 -7.89 -3.63
CA VAL A 96 -3.05 -9.29 -3.17
C VAL A 96 -4.14 -9.57 -2.13
N SER A 97 -4.39 -8.66 -1.20
CA SER A 97 -5.47 -8.74 -0.21
C SER A 97 -6.85 -8.81 -0.87
N PHE A 98 -7.11 -7.96 -1.87
CA PHE A 98 -8.35 -7.97 -2.63
C PHE A 98 -8.56 -9.30 -3.37
N LEU A 99 -7.54 -9.75 -4.12
CA LEU A 99 -7.62 -11.00 -4.89
C LEU A 99 -7.81 -12.21 -3.97
N PHE A 100 -7.13 -12.23 -2.83
CA PHE A 100 -7.30 -13.29 -1.85
C PHE A 100 -8.74 -13.34 -1.31
N GLY A 101 -9.28 -12.19 -0.87
CA GLY A 101 -10.65 -12.10 -0.39
C GLY A 101 -11.68 -12.51 -1.45
N PHE A 102 -11.47 -12.05 -2.69
CA PHE A 102 -12.32 -12.40 -3.83
C PHE A 102 -12.32 -13.90 -4.10
N VAL A 103 -11.14 -14.49 -4.28
CA VAL A 103 -11.00 -15.92 -4.65
C VAL A 103 -11.53 -16.82 -3.54
N VAL A 104 -11.18 -16.56 -2.28
CA VAL A 104 -11.66 -17.38 -1.15
C VAL A 104 -13.19 -17.28 -1.02
N SER A 105 -13.77 -16.09 -1.16
CA SER A 105 -15.23 -15.92 -1.14
C SER A 105 -15.92 -16.70 -2.26
N LYS A 106 -15.36 -16.67 -3.48
CA LYS A 106 -15.84 -17.48 -4.61
C LYS A 106 -15.80 -18.97 -4.35
N LEU A 107 -14.72 -19.47 -3.73
CA LEU A 107 -14.62 -20.88 -3.34
C LEU A 107 -15.68 -21.27 -2.30
N PHE A 108 -16.10 -20.32 -1.47
CA PHE A 108 -17.22 -20.47 -0.55
C PHE A 108 -18.58 -20.24 -1.23
N GLY A 109 -18.64 -20.21 -2.56
CA GLY A 109 -19.88 -20.17 -3.33
C GLY A 109 -20.65 -18.85 -3.23
N LEU A 110 -19.99 -17.78 -2.79
CA LEU A 110 -20.55 -16.44 -2.85
C LEU A 110 -20.65 -16.01 -4.32
N SER A 111 -21.63 -15.16 -4.61
CA SER A 111 -21.69 -14.49 -5.90
C SER A 111 -20.41 -13.69 -6.14
N ASP A 112 -20.15 -13.38 -7.40
CA ASP A 112 -19.00 -12.56 -7.74
C ASP A 112 -19.08 -11.22 -6.96
N PHE A 113 -20.27 -10.60 -6.80
CA PHE A 113 -20.38 -9.26 -6.24
C PHE A 113 -20.10 -9.30 -4.75
N GLU A 114 -20.67 -10.26 -4.03
CA GLU A 114 -20.34 -10.50 -2.62
C GLU A 114 -18.84 -10.77 -2.43
N SER A 115 -18.22 -11.49 -3.37
CA SER A 115 -16.77 -11.74 -3.36
C SER A 115 -15.95 -10.47 -3.61
N PHE A 116 -16.42 -9.58 -4.48
CA PHE A 116 -15.84 -8.25 -4.69
C PHE A 116 -15.94 -7.41 -3.41
N ILE A 117 -17.11 -7.38 -2.76
CA ILE A 117 -17.31 -6.65 -1.50
C ILE A 117 -16.36 -7.16 -0.42
N ILE A 118 -16.24 -8.48 -0.24
CA ILE A 118 -15.32 -9.06 0.74
C ILE A 118 -13.86 -8.76 0.41
N GLY A 119 -13.46 -8.87 -0.86
CA GLY A 119 -12.13 -8.45 -1.31
C GLY A 119 -11.86 -6.97 -0.98
N SER A 120 -12.85 -6.11 -1.19
CA SER A 120 -12.73 -4.68 -0.87
C SER A 120 -12.71 -4.37 0.63
N ILE A 121 -13.31 -5.22 1.47
CA ILE A 121 -13.20 -5.06 2.93
C ILE A 121 -11.75 -5.28 3.37
N LEU A 122 -11.02 -6.23 2.77
CA LEU A 122 -9.64 -6.56 3.16
C LEU A 122 -8.60 -5.47 2.82
N ILE A 123 -8.91 -4.55 1.92
CA ILE A 123 -8.03 -3.41 1.59
C ILE A 123 -8.27 -2.18 2.48
N ALA A 124 -9.31 -2.20 3.30
CA ALA A 124 -9.79 -1.06 4.07
C ALA A 124 -9.23 -1.08 5.50
N THR A 125 -7.95 -0.72 5.66
CA THR A 125 -7.27 -0.62 6.97
C THR A 125 -7.85 0.52 7.83
N SER A 126 -7.79 0.39 9.16
CA SER A 126 -8.15 1.46 10.10
C SER A 126 -7.05 2.49 10.29
N THR A 127 -7.30 3.72 9.81
CA THR A 127 -6.43 4.86 10.08
C THR A 127 -6.40 5.23 11.57
N VAL A 128 -7.54 5.17 12.25
CA VAL A 128 -7.63 5.51 13.68
C VAL A 128 -6.77 4.57 14.53
N GLU A 129 -6.89 3.26 14.30
CA GLU A 129 -6.15 2.29 15.09
C GLU A 129 -4.64 2.33 14.80
N ALA A 130 -4.25 2.40 13.53
CA ALA A 130 -2.84 2.53 13.16
C ALA A 130 -2.20 3.77 13.79
N MET A 131 -2.90 4.91 13.80
CA MET A 131 -2.41 6.14 14.43
C MET A 131 -2.31 6.02 15.95
N SER A 132 -3.34 5.50 16.62
CA SER A 132 -3.30 5.25 18.07
C SER A 132 -2.10 4.37 18.43
N PHE A 133 -1.87 3.31 17.66
CA PHE A 133 -0.76 2.40 17.85
C PHE A 133 0.60 3.11 17.74
N ILE A 134 0.78 3.93 16.71
CA ILE A 134 2.00 4.73 16.50
C ILE A 134 2.25 5.70 17.66
N PHE A 135 1.19 6.35 18.18
CA PHE A 135 1.30 7.31 19.28
C PHE A 135 1.58 6.64 20.62
N GLU A 136 0.89 5.56 20.96
CA GLU A 136 1.07 4.82 22.21
C GLU A 136 2.50 4.29 22.38
N ARG A 137 3.15 3.92 21.27
CA ARG A 137 4.52 3.42 21.25
C ARG A 137 5.58 4.51 21.07
N ASN A 138 5.19 5.80 21.04
CA ASN A 138 6.09 6.93 20.75
C ASN A 138 6.90 6.76 19.44
N ALA A 139 6.35 6.03 18.46
CA ALA A 139 7.04 5.61 17.24
C ALA A 139 6.79 6.56 16.06
N VAL A 140 6.17 7.73 16.27
CA VAL A 140 5.77 8.69 15.21
C VAL A 140 6.89 9.02 14.21
N LYS A 141 8.15 9.04 14.68
CA LYS A 141 9.32 9.38 13.84
C LYS A 141 9.95 8.18 13.13
N ALA A 142 9.49 6.96 13.42
CA ALA A 142 10.02 5.74 12.84
C ALA A 142 9.67 5.66 11.34
N VAL A 143 10.53 4.99 10.57
CA VAL A 143 10.35 4.85 9.12
C VAL A 143 9.09 4.06 8.83
N GLU A 144 8.88 2.95 9.54
CA GLU A 144 7.68 2.11 9.46
C GLU A 144 6.39 2.90 9.72
N SER A 145 6.38 3.78 10.73
CA SER A 145 5.20 4.59 11.05
C SER A 145 4.89 5.59 9.93
N ARG A 146 5.91 6.21 9.32
CA ARG A 146 5.68 7.09 8.16
C ARG A 146 5.17 6.33 6.95
N ILE A 147 5.71 5.14 6.68
CA ILE A 147 5.25 4.31 5.56
C ILE A 147 3.81 3.88 5.77
N ALA A 148 3.45 3.43 6.98
CA ALA A 148 2.08 3.11 7.35
C ALA A 148 1.16 4.32 7.17
N MET A 149 1.50 5.48 7.76
CA MET A 149 0.72 6.72 7.63
C MET A 149 0.50 7.14 6.18
N SER A 150 1.53 7.07 5.35
CA SER A 150 1.46 7.37 3.93
C SER A 150 0.59 6.37 3.17
N GLY A 151 0.65 5.09 3.52
CA GLY A 151 -0.15 4.03 2.94
C GLY A 151 -1.65 4.15 3.21
N LEU A 152 -2.01 4.50 4.44
CA LEU A 152 -3.41 4.69 4.86
C LEU A 152 -4.15 5.70 3.97
N VAL A 153 -3.48 6.77 3.53
CA VAL A 153 -4.06 7.76 2.61
C VAL A 153 -4.46 7.14 1.26
N ILE A 154 -3.68 6.18 0.76
CA ILE A 154 -3.95 5.49 -0.50
C ILE A 154 -5.10 4.50 -0.32
N GLU A 155 -5.07 3.72 0.76
CA GLU A 155 -6.12 2.74 1.08
C GLU A 155 -7.47 3.42 1.30
N ASP A 156 -7.50 4.55 2.02
CA ASP A 156 -8.69 5.38 2.19
C ASP A 156 -9.19 5.86 0.82
N PHE A 157 -8.31 6.42 -0.01
CA PHE A 157 -8.66 6.89 -1.36
C PHE A 157 -9.29 5.79 -2.23
N VAL A 158 -8.73 4.58 -2.24
CA VAL A 158 -9.29 3.47 -3.02
C VAL A 158 -10.58 2.93 -2.40
N SER A 159 -10.69 2.91 -1.07
CA SER A 159 -11.93 2.53 -0.37
C SER A 159 -13.10 3.43 -0.78
N ILE A 160 -12.83 4.72 -1.02
CA ILE A 160 -13.83 5.65 -1.56
C ILE A 160 -14.21 5.29 -2.99
N LEU A 161 -13.24 4.94 -3.85
CA LEU A 161 -13.54 4.49 -5.22
C LEU A 161 -14.42 3.23 -5.22
N VAL A 162 -14.17 2.30 -4.30
CA VAL A 162 -15.03 1.13 -4.08
C VAL A 162 -16.45 1.57 -3.67
N LEU A 163 -16.59 2.49 -2.72
CA LEU A 163 -17.90 2.98 -2.29
C LEU A 163 -18.69 3.65 -3.42
N VAL A 164 -18.01 4.44 -4.26
CA VAL A 164 -18.59 5.01 -5.48
C VAL A 164 -19.09 3.90 -6.39
N PHE A 165 -18.30 2.85 -6.62
CA PHE A 165 -18.71 1.70 -7.43
C PHE A 165 -19.92 0.96 -6.85
N ILE A 166 -19.97 0.74 -5.53
CA ILE A 166 -21.10 0.08 -4.87
C ILE A 166 -22.38 0.90 -5.06
N SER A 167 -22.30 2.22 -4.91
CA SER A 167 -23.46 3.10 -5.05
C SER A 167 -24.05 3.09 -6.46
N THR A 168 -23.23 2.90 -7.49
CA THR A 168 -23.67 2.88 -8.89
C THR A 168 -24.19 1.51 -9.33
N PHE A 169 -23.88 0.45 -8.57
CA PHE A 169 -24.37 -0.90 -8.86
C PHE A 169 -25.87 -1.07 -8.55
N GLY A 170 -26.42 -0.36 -7.57
CA GLY A 170 -27.82 -0.50 -7.13
C GLY A 170 -28.87 0.16 -8.00
N SER A 171 -28.47 1.06 -8.90
CA SER A 171 -29.39 1.75 -9.79
C SER A 171 -29.68 0.91 -11.04
N THR A 172 -30.80 0.18 -11.05
CA THR A 172 -31.21 -0.69 -12.18
C THR A 172 -31.50 0.01 -13.49
N HIS A 173 -31.49 1.33 -13.52
CA HIS A 173 -31.69 2.10 -14.74
C HIS A 173 -30.37 2.76 -15.12
N GLN A 174 -29.63 2.04 -15.98
CA GLN A 174 -28.42 2.51 -16.65
C GLN A 174 -27.29 2.85 -15.67
N PHE A 175 -26.48 1.85 -15.32
CA PHE A 175 -25.21 1.98 -14.56
C PHE A 175 -24.42 3.24 -14.94
N GLY A 176 -24.31 3.54 -16.24
CA GLY A 176 -23.60 4.73 -16.64
C GLY A 176 -24.33 6.05 -16.37
N MET A 177 -25.68 6.12 -16.33
CA MET A 177 -26.39 7.35 -15.93
C MET A 177 -26.15 7.65 -14.45
N ALA A 178 -26.12 6.63 -13.61
CA ALA A 178 -25.80 6.78 -12.18
C ALA A 178 -24.33 7.17 -11.97
N VAL A 179 -23.39 6.57 -12.71
CA VAL A 179 -21.97 6.97 -12.69
C VAL A 179 -21.81 8.42 -13.18
N VAL A 180 -22.51 8.82 -14.24
CA VAL A 180 -22.44 10.18 -14.80
C VAL A 180 -23.09 11.21 -13.89
N ASN A 181 -24.29 10.96 -13.37
CA ASN A 181 -24.92 11.84 -12.39
C ASN A 181 -24.09 11.94 -11.12
N GLY A 182 -23.47 10.83 -10.70
CA GLY A 182 -22.52 10.78 -9.60
C GLY A 182 -21.30 11.67 -9.85
N LEU A 183 -20.62 11.51 -10.98
CA LEU A 183 -19.46 12.34 -11.32
C LEU A 183 -19.84 13.82 -11.49
N ILE A 184 -20.95 14.15 -12.16
CA ILE A 184 -21.47 15.52 -12.27
C ILE A 184 -21.70 16.10 -10.89
N PHE A 185 -22.39 15.35 -10.03
CA PHE A 185 -22.67 15.76 -8.67
C PHE A 185 -21.37 16.00 -7.90
N VAL A 186 -20.38 15.12 -8.01
CA VAL A 186 -19.06 15.29 -7.38
C VAL A 186 -18.40 16.58 -7.86
N PHE A 187 -18.25 16.79 -9.17
CA PHE A 187 -17.56 17.96 -9.71
C PHE A 187 -18.33 19.26 -9.43
N ALA A 188 -19.66 19.25 -9.62
CA ALA A 188 -20.51 20.41 -9.39
C ALA A 188 -20.53 20.77 -7.91
N MET A 189 -20.76 19.81 -7.02
CA MET A 189 -20.78 20.06 -5.58
C MET A 189 -19.41 20.41 -5.06
N PHE A 190 -18.33 19.83 -5.58
CA PHE A 190 -16.98 20.25 -5.22
C PHE A 190 -16.75 21.73 -5.52
N PHE A 191 -17.11 22.18 -6.72
CA PHE A 191 -16.94 23.58 -7.13
C PHE A 191 -17.86 24.54 -6.38
N ILE A 192 -19.12 24.14 -6.14
CA ILE A 192 -20.12 24.91 -5.41
C ILE A 192 -19.73 25.00 -3.94
N VAL A 193 -19.50 23.87 -3.27
CA VAL A 193 -19.16 23.81 -1.83
C VAL A 193 -17.86 24.55 -1.57
N SER A 194 -16.81 24.36 -2.37
CA SER A 194 -15.54 25.08 -2.19
C SER A 194 -15.73 26.60 -2.26
N ARG A 195 -16.51 27.11 -3.22
CA ARG A 195 -16.77 28.56 -3.36
C ARG A 195 -17.72 29.12 -2.32
N VAL A 196 -18.83 28.43 -2.08
CA VAL A 196 -19.87 28.85 -1.14
C VAL A 196 -19.31 28.83 0.27
N SER A 197 -18.63 27.75 0.66
CA SER A 197 -18.04 27.63 2.00
C SER A 197 -16.97 28.68 2.23
N LYS A 198 -16.08 28.93 1.26
CA LYS A 198 -15.09 30.01 1.37
C LYS A 198 -15.75 31.36 1.62
N ARG A 199 -16.71 31.77 0.78
CA ARG A 199 -17.42 33.05 0.94
C ARG A 199 -18.19 33.13 2.25
N LEU A 200 -18.90 32.06 2.61
CA LEU A 200 -19.67 31.98 3.84
C LEU A 200 -18.76 32.12 5.06
N PHE A 201 -17.63 31.42 5.08
CA PHE A 201 -16.68 31.45 6.18
C PHE A 201 -15.95 32.79 6.26
N ASP A 202 -15.57 33.40 5.14
CA ASP A 202 -15.04 34.77 5.12
C ASP A 202 -16.04 35.77 5.72
N VAL A 203 -17.33 35.64 5.40
CA VAL A 203 -18.40 36.46 6.00
C VAL A 203 -18.53 36.21 7.51
N LEU A 204 -18.57 34.94 7.94
CA LEU A 204 -18.66 34.60 9.35
C LEU A 204 -17.46 35.11 10.15
N GLU A 205 -16.25 35.03 9.58
CA GLU A 205 -15.04 35.60 10.19
C GLU A 205 -15.15 37.12 10.29
N SER A 206 -15.59 37.80 9.22
CA SER A 206 -15.78 39.26 9.21
C SER A 206 -16.82 39.74 10.23
N TRP A 207 -17.80 38.89 10.58
CA TRP A 207 -18.82 39.18 11.59
C TRP A 207 -18.42 38.75 13.00
N GLY A 208 -17.21 38.20 13.18
CA GLY A 208 -16.74 37.66 14.47
C GLY A 208 -17.51 36.43 14.93
N GLN A 209 -18.21 35.72 14.03
CA GLN A 209 -19.05 34.54 14.30
C GLN A 209 -18.36 33.23 13.90
N SER A 210 -17.03 33.20 14.03
CA SER A 210 -16.22 32.09 13.55
C SER A 210 -16.43 30.77 14.32
N ASN A 211 -17.01 30.85 15.52
CA ASN A 211 -17.49 29.71 16.31
C ASN A 211 -18.69 28.97 15.70
N LYS A 212 -19.40 29.58 14.74
CA LYS A 212 -20.53 28.94 14.03
C LYS A 212 -20.10 28.21 12.75
N MET A 213 -18.84 28.33 12.33
CA MET A 213 -18.34 27.74 11.09
C MET A 213 -18.58 26.22 11.03
N VAL A 214 -18.40 25.53 12.16
CA VAL A 214 -18.64 24.08 12.27
C VAL A 214 -20.09 23.73 12.02
N LEU A 215 -21.03 24.47 12.62
CA LEU A 215 -22.46 24.22 12.42
C LEU A 215 -22.87 24.39 10.95
N TYR A 216 -22.30 25.40 10.28
CA TYR A 216 -22.52 25.58 8.85
C TYR A 216 -21.84 24.50 8.00
N ALA A 217 -20.64 24.06 8.36
CA ALA A 217 -19.97 22.94 7.69
C ALA A 217 -20.81 21.66 7.78
N LEU A 218 -21.38 21.38 8.96
CA LEU A 218 -22.31 20.28 9.17
C LEU A 218 -23.57 20.40 8.33
N ALA A 219 -24.19 21.59 8.33
CA ALA A 219 -25.37 21.86 7.51
C ALA A 219 -25.07 21.64 6.02
N ILE A 220 -23.92 22.09 5.53
CA ILE A 220 -23.48 21.86 4.15
C ILE A 220 -23.31 20.36 3.89
N GLY A 221 -22.63 19.63 4.77
CA GLY A 221 -22.45 18.18 4.63
C GLY A 221 -23.78 17.43 4.50
N VAL A 222 -24.75 17.74 5.37
CA VAL A 222 -26.09 17.12 5.35
C VAL A 222 -26.89 17.55 4.11
N ILE A 223 -26.86 18.83 3.73
CA ILE A 223 -27.56 19.33 2.54
C ILE A 223 -27.01 18.66 1.28
N VAL A 224 -25.68 18.58 1.14
CA VAL A 224 -25.04 17.95 -0.02
C VAL A 224 -25.36 16.45 -0.03
N SER A 225 -25.28 15.77 1.12
CA SER A 225 -25.69 14.37 1.28
C SER A 225 -27.12 14.13 0.77
N TYR A 226 -28.06 14.97 1.18
CA TYR A 226 -29.46 14.90 0.76
C TYR A 226 -29.66 15.23 -0.73
N VAL A 227 -28.99 16.27 -1.24
CA VAL A 227 -29.03 16.62 -2.68
C VAL A 227 -28.46 15.49 -3.53
N GLY A 228 -27.42 14.80 -3.06
CA GLY A 228 -26.85 13.64 -3.72
C GLY A 228 -27.87 12.53 -3.92
N SER A 229 -28.74 12.30 -2.93
CA SER A 229 -29.76 11.26 -3.02
C SER A 229 -30.75 11.48 -4.18
N PHE A 230 -31.10 12.74 -4.51
CA PHE A 230 -31.94 13.06 -5.66
C PHE A 230 -31.26 12.79 -7.01
N LEU A 231 -29.93 12.80 -7.03
CA LEU A 231 -29.12 12.59 -8.24
C LEU A 231 -28.65 11.14 -8.38
N GLY A 232 -29.15 10.23 -7.55
CA GLY A 232 -28.79 8.82 -7.57
C GLY A 232 -27.44 8.51 -6.91
N VAL A 233 -26.90 9.45 -6.11
CA VAL A 233 -25.70 9.26 -5.30
C VAL A 233 -26.10 8.89 -3.89
N SER A 234 -25.43 7.89 -3.29
CA SER A 234 -25.66 7.53 -1.90
C SER A 234 -25.46 8.75 -0.97
N PRO A 235 -26.33 8.99 0.03
CA PRO A 235 -26.14 10.05 1.03
C PRO A 235 -24.74 10.04 1.65
N VAL A 236 -24.20 8.84 1.88
CA VAL A 236 -22.86 8.56 2.43
C VAL A 236 -21.78 9.22 1.56
N LEU A 237 -21.86 9.04 0.24
CA LEU A 237 -20.92 9.63 -0.72
C LEU A 237 -21.10 11.15 -0.84
N GLY A 238 -22.34 11.65 -0.83
CA GLY A 238 -22.57 13.10 -0.85
C GLY A 238 -21.96 13.81 0.35
N ALA A 239 -22.05 13.22 1.54
CA ALA A 239 -21.37 13.72 2.73
C ALA A 239 -19.85 13.71 2.55
N TYR A 240 -19.29 12.61 2.06
CA TYR A 240 -17.86 12.51 1.78
C TYR A 240 -17.35 13.61 0.84
N PHE A 241 -17.99 13.81 -0.31
CA PHE A 241 -17.55 14.81 -1.28
C PHE A 241 -17.75 16.25 -0.79
N ALA A 242 -18.75 16.51 0.05
CA ALA A 242 -18.90 17.79 0.72
C ALA A 242 -17.69 18.08 1.65
N GLY A 243 -17.26 17.08 2.41
CA GLY A 243 -16.08 17.17 3.26
C GLY A 243 -14.80 17.39 2.44
N PHE A 244 -14.64 16.65 1.35
CA PHE A 244 -13.50 16.79 0.43
C PHE A 244 -13.45 18.18 -0.21
N ALA A 245 -14.59 18.72 -0.64
CA ALA A 245 -14.66 20.08 -1.15
C ALA A 245 -14.29 21.14 -0.10
N LEU A 246 -14.60 20.86 1.16
CA LEU A 246 -14.27 21.73 2.29
C LEU A 246 -12.78 21.65 2.67
N SER A 247 -12.14 20.50 2.48
CA SER A 247 -10.73 20.26 2.83
C SER A 247 -9.77 21.20 2.11
N GLU A 248 -10.12 21.59 0.88
CA GLU A 248 -9.37 22.52 0.02
C GLU A 248 -9.59 24.01 0.37
N THR A 249 -10.42 24.32 1.38
CA THR A 249 -10.62 25.70 1.85
C THR A 249 -9.61 26.10 2.92
N VAL A 250 -9.36 27.41 3.07
CA VAL A 250 -8.40 27.95 4.06
C VAL A 250 -8.81 27.65 5.51
N TYR A 251 -10.10 27.44 5.77
CA TYR A 251 -10.64 27.17 7.11
C TYR A 251 -10.73 25.68 7.45
N SER A 252 -10.30 24.79 6.55
CA SER A 252 -10.45 23.34 6.70
C SER A 252 -9.89 22.80 8.02
N GLU A 253 -8.67 23.20 8.38
CA GLU A 253 -8.00 22.76 9.62
C GLU A 253 -8.72 23.22 10.90
N LYS A 254 -9.34 24.41 10.89
CA LYS A 254 -10.13 24.90 12.02
C LYS A 254 -11.40 24.08 12.16
N VAL A 255 -12.16 23.96 11.07
CA VAL A 255 -13.41 23.21 11.03
C VAL A 255 -13.16 21.75 11.39
N LYS A 256 -12.10 21.12 10.87
CA LYS A 256 -11.71 19.73 11.18
C LYS A 256 -11.45 19.52 12.67
N ARG A 257 -10.71 20.44 13.30
CA ARG A 257 -10.36 20.34 14.72
C ARG A 257 -11.60 20.40 15.61
N GLU A 258 -12.48 21.36 15.35
CA GLU A 258 -13.70 21.53 16.14
C GLU A 258 -14.73 20.44 15.85
N LEU A 259 -14.78 19.92 14.61
CA LEU A 259 -15.61 18.76 14.25
C LEU A 259 -15.18 17.46 14.91
N GLY A 260 -13.91 17.35 15.35
CA GLY A 260 -13.39 16.11 15.94
C GLY A 260 -14.22 15.61 17.14
N PHE A 261 -14.76 16.53 17.95
CA PHE A 261 -15.66 16.17 19.05
C PHE A 261 -16.96 15.53 18.54
N PHE A 262 -17.60 16.16 17.55
CA PHE A 262 -18.83 15.65 16.94
C PHE A 262 -18.59 14.31 16.25
N LYS A 263 -17.49 14.17 15.50
CA LYS A 263 -17.07 12.90 14.89
C LYS A 263 -17.06 11.78 15.93
N ASN A 264 -16.35 11.96 17.05
CA ASN A 264 -16.22 10.93 18.07
C ASN A 264 -17.56 10.57 18.73
N PHE A 265 -18.42 11.56 18.96
CA PHE A 265 -19.76 11.34 19.51
C PHE A 265 -20.65 10.54 18.55
N PHE A 266 -20.64 10.87 17.27
CA PHE A 266 -21.45 10.23 16.23
C PHE A 266 -20.91 8.84 15.83
N ILE A 267 -19.60 8.63 15.89
CA ILE A 267 -18.92 7.34 15.71
C ILE A 267 -19.46 6.27 16.65
N LEU A 268 -19.74 6.65 17.91
CA LEU A 268 -20.29 5.75 18.90
C LEU A 268 -21.59 5.15 18.42
N PHE A 269 -22.54 5.97 17.97
CA PHE A 269 -23.85 5.49 17.52
C PHE A 269 -23.76 4.70 16.23
N PHE A 270 -22.90 5.09 15.30
CA PHE A 270 -22.67 4.33 14.07
C PHE A 270 -22.20 2.91 14.37
N PHE A 271 -21.17 2.75 15.21
CA PHE A 271 -20.65 1.43 15.55
C PHE A 271 -21.59 0.61 16.42
N VAL A 272 -22.35 1.23 17.32
CA VAL A 272 -23.42 0.54 18.05
C VAL A 272 -24.51 0.07 17.08
N SER A 273 -24.94 0.91 16.14
CA SER A 273 -25.95 0.54 15.14
C SER A 273 -25.46 -0.57 14.21
N PHE A 274 -24.19 -0.55 13.81
CA PHE A 274 -23.57 -1.63 13.05
C PHE A 274 -23.50 -2.92 13.86
N GLY A 275 -23.05 -2.86 15.13
CA GLY A 275 -23.03 -4.03 16.00
C GLY A 275 -24.43 -4.63 16.20
N ALA A 276 -25.46 -3.78 16.28
CA ALA A 276 -26.85 -4.21 16.45
C ALA A 276 -27.42 -4.94 15.24
N SER A 277 -26.94 -4.63 14.02
CA SER A 277 -27.36 -5.30 12.78
C SER A 277 -26.63 -6.62 12.53
N VAL A 278 -25.57 -6.92 13.29
CA VAL A 278 -24.88 -8.21 13.22
C VAL A 278 -25.76 -9.28 13.86
N VAL A 279 -26.11 -10.29 13.07
CA VAL A 279 -26.80 -11.50 13.54
C VAL A 279 -25.79 -12.64 13.61
N ILE A 280 -25.45 -13.08 14.82
CA ILE A 280 -24.56 -14.22 15.05
C ILE A 280 -25.40 -15.50 15.07
N PRO A 281 -25.21 -16.42 14.11
CA PRO A 281 -25.92 -17.69 14.11
C PRO A 281 -25.55 -18.53 15.33
N SER A 282 -26.51 -19.26 15.89
CA SER A 282 -26.31 -20.14 17.06
C SER A 282 -25.46 -21.38 16.76
N VAL A 283 -25.27 -21.71 15.48
CA VAL A 283 -24.46 -22.83 15.01
C VAL A 283 -23.33 -22.28 14.13
N LEU A 284 -22.19 -22.97 14.10
CA LEU A 284 -21.11 -22.64 13.19
C LEU A 284 -21.60 -22.69 11.74
N THR A 285 -21.77 -21.52 11.12
CA THR A 285 -22.20 -21.40 9.72
C THR A 285 -21.01 -21.31 8.78
N LYS A 286 -21.28 -21.58 7.50
CA LYS A 286 -20.32 -21.40 6.41
C LYS A 286 -19.70 -20.00 6.40
N MET A 287 -20.45 -18.96 6.79
CA MET A 287 -19.98 -17.56 6.79
C MET A 287 -19.05 -17.24 7.97
N LEU A 288 -19.30 -17.82 9.15
CA LEU A 288 -18.35 -17.74 10.26
C LEU A 288 -17.02 -18.42 9.92
N VAL A 289 -17.08 -19.59 9.27
CA VAL A 289 -15.88 -20.29 8.78
C VAL A 289 -15.17 -19.45 7.72
N LEU A 290 -15.90 -18.85 6.77
CA LEU A 290 -15.34 -17.95 5.77
C LEU A 290 -14.61 -16.77 6.44
N GLY A 291 -15.26 -16.07 7.36
CA GLY A 291 -14.66 -14.95 8.09
C GLY A 291 -13.38 -15.34 8.82
N PHE A 292 -13.35 -16.51 9.46
CA PHE A 292 -12.15 -17.02 10.14
C PHE A 292 -11.02 -17.40 9.17
N VAL A 293 -11.34 -18.08 8.06
CA VAL A 293 -10.37 -18.43 7.01
C VAL A 293 -9.78 -17.18 6.37
N LEU A 294 -10.62 -16.20 6.07
CA LEU A 294 -10.18 -14.91 5.55
C LEU A 294 -9.31 -14.17 6.56
N PHE A 295 -9.66 -14.16 7.85
CA PHE A 295 -8.83 -13.56 8.89
C PHE A 295 -7.43 -14.19 8.94
N VAL A 296 -7.35 -15.52 9.08
CA VAL A 296 -6.05 -16.22 9.17
C VAL A 296 -5.23 -16.01 7.90
N GLY A 297 -5.86 -16.16 6.74
CA GLY A 297 -5.19 -15.97 5.46
C GLY A 297 -4.74 -14.53 5.24
N TYR A 298 -5.57 -13.54 5.58
CA TYR A 298 -5.23 -12.12 5.48
C TYR A 298 -4.02 -11.77 6.34
N VAL A 299 -3.99 -12.20 7.61
CA VAL A 299 -2.85 -11.96 8.51
C VAL A 299 -1.56 -12.54 7.93
N VAL A 300 -1.59 -13.81 7.52
CA VAL A 300 -0.40 -14.48 6.95
C VAL A 300 0.04 -13.78 5.67
N LEU A 301 -0.90 -13.50 4.77
CA LEU A 301 -0.62 -12.94 3.46
C LEU A 301 -0.07 -11.52 3.60
N LYS A 302 -0.61 -10.70 4.50
CA LYS A 302 -0.10 -9.35 4.78
C LYS A 302 1.33 -9.39 5.31
N LEU A 303 1.62 -10.26 6.28
CA LEU A 303 2.99 -10.45 6.79
C LEU A 303 3.96 -10.89 5.69
N LEU A 304 3.54 -11.79 4.80
CA LEU A 304 4.38 -12.24 3.69
C LEU A 304 4.58 -11.13 2.65
N VAL A 305 3.53 -10.41 2.26
CA VAL A 305 3.64 -9.33 1.26
C VAL A 305 4.60 -8.25 1.76
N TYR A 306 4.40 -7.74 2.97
CA TYR A 306 5.33 -6.76 3.52
C TYR A 306 6.73 -7.35 3.76
N GLY A 307 6.83 -8.58 4.27
CA GLY A 307 8.12 -9.25 4.47
C GLY A 307 8.94 -9.39 3.19
N PHE A 308 8.31 -9.80 2.07
CA PHE A 308 8.98 -9.97 0.79
C PHE A 308 9.16 -8.67 0.01
N PHE A 309 8.06 -7.93 -0.23
CA PHE A 309 8.09 -6.73 -1.05
C PHE A 309 8.67 -5.53 -0.31
N GLY A 310 8.52 -5.44 1.01
CA GLY A 310 9.18 -4.42 1.82
C GLY A 310 10.71 -4.56 1.74
N VAL A 311 11.21 -5.80 1.88
CA VAL A 311 12.65 -6.09 1.72
C VAL A 311 13.13 -5.85 0.30
N ALA A 312 12.34 -6.23 -0.72
CA ALA A 312 12.66 -5.93 -2.11
C ALA A 312 12.74 -4.42 -2.37
N LEU A 313 11.94 -3.62 -1.64
CA LEU A 313 11.96 -2.16 -1.67
C LEU A 313 12.99 -1.55 -0.70
N GLY A 314 13.91 -2.34 -0.13
CA GLY A 314 15.03 -1.85 0.67
C GLY A 314 14.73 -1.62 2.15
N LEU A 315 13.54 -1.98 2.63
CA LEU A 315 13.26 -2.04 4.07
C LEU A 315 13.95 -3.26 4.69
N ASN A 316 14.24 -3.19 5.99
CA ASN A 316 14.63 -4.39 6.72
C ASN A 316 13.37 -5.24 7.01
N VAL A 317 13.58 -6.53 7.31
CA VAL A 317 12.46 -7.44 7.62
C VAL A 317 11.65 -6.93 8.80
N LEU A 318 12.34 -6.45 9.85
CA LEU A 318 11.70 -5.96 11.06
C LEU A 318 10.75 -4.78 10.79
N SER A 319 11.24 -3.67 10.20
CA SER A 319 10.42 -2.51 9.86
C SER A 319 9.33 -2.88 8.86
N SER A 320 9.59 -3.77 7.91
CA SER A 320 8.55 -4.23 6.97
C SER A 320 7.39 -4.91 7.71
N LEU A 321 7.70 -5.82 8.62
CA LEU A 321 6.70 -6.51 9.43
C LEU A 321 6.06 -5.59 10.48
N SER A 322 6.79 -4.59 10.97
CA SER A 322 6.22 -3.52 11.80
C SER A 322 5.17 -2.74 11.02
N VAL A 323 5.43 -2.37 9.75
CA VAL A 323 4.40 -1.74 8.89
C VAL A 323 3.19 -2.67 8.77
N ALA A 324 3.40 -3.94 8.43
CA ALA A 324 2.34 -4.93 8.27
C ALA A 324 1.46 -5.07 9.53
N SER A 325 2.09 -5.01 10.69
CA SER A 325 1.43 -5.16 11.99
C SER A 325 0.67 -3.88 12.37
N ILE A 326 1.25 -2.70 12.12
CA ILE A 326 0.59 -1.40 12.33
C ILE A 326 -0.67 -1.28 11.45
N THR A 327 -0.60 -1.74 10.20
CA THR A 327 -1.71 -1.67 9.24
C THR A 327 -2.60 -2.93 9.24
N LEU A 328 -2.46 -3.82 10.22
CA LEU A 328 -3.17 -5.10 10.20
C LEU A 328 -4.67 -4.95 10.42
N SER A 329 -5.08 -3.97 11.21
CA SER A 329 -6.49 -3.84 11.62
C SER A 329 -7.34 -3.25 10.52
N LEU A 330 -8.47 -3.89 10.25
CA LEU A 330 -9.47 -3.41 9.30
C LEU A 330 -10.36 -2.33 9.94
N GLY A 331 -10.71 -1.30 9.18
CA GLY A 331 -11.25 -0.05 9.70
C GLY A 331 -12.71 0.25 9.38
N GLU A 332 -13.07 1.51 9.67
CA GLU A 332 -14.39 2.07 9.44
C GLU A 332 -14.86 1.91 7.98
N PHE A 333 -13.95 2.03 7.01
CA PHE A 333 -14.29 1.85 5.60
C PHE A 333 -14.79 0.43 5.29
N GLY A 334 -14.24 -0.61 5.91
CA GLY A 334 -14.72 -1.98 5.73
C GLY A 334 -16.18 -2.15 6.19
N ILE A 335 -16.52 -1.54 7.33
CA ILE A 335 -17.89 -1.50 7.87
C ILE A 335 -18.83 -0.77 6.93
N ILE A 336 -18.39 0.38 6.42
CA ILE A 336 -19.17 1.23 5.54
C ILE A 336 -19.40 0.56 4.19
N ILE A 337 -18.40 -0.13 3.65
CA ILE A 337 -18.48 -0.96 2.44
C ILE A 337 -19.51 -2.07 2.63
N ALA A 338 -19.40 -2.84 3.72
CA ALA A 338 -20.33 -3.93 4.03
C ALA A 338 -21.78 -3.41 4.20
N SER A 339 -21.96 -2.33 4.95
CA SER A 339 -23.27 -1.73 5.22
C SER A 339 -23.91 -1.13 3.96
N SER A 340 -23.11 -0.46 3.12
CA SER A 340 -23.59 0.12 1.86
C SER A 340 -24.00 -0.96 0.85
N ALA A 341 -23.24 -2.06 0.79
CA ALA A 341 -23.57 -3.20 -0.04
C ALA A 341 -24.83 -3.93 0.45
N ALA A 342 -24.98 -4.09 1.77
CA ALA A 342 -26.15 -4.70 2.39
C ALA A 342 -27.44 -3.88 2.19
N ALA A 343 -27.31 -2.55 2.09
CA ALA A 343 -28.43 -1.63 1.82
C ALA A 343 -28.87 -1.58 0.35
N LEU A 344 -28.16 -2.27 -0.55
CA LEU A 344 -28.42 -2.20 -1.98
C LEU A 344 -29.71 -2.93 -2.34
N SER A 345 -30.68 -2.20 -2.88
CA SER A 345 -31.96 -2.73 -3.33
C SER A 345 -32.29 -2.28 -4.74
N VAL A 346 -32.96 -3.15 -5.48
CA VAL A 346 -33.37 -2.92 -6.87
C VAL A 346 -34.87 -3.10 -6.97
N GLY A 347 -35.59 -2.03 -7.35
CA GLY A 347 -37.05 -2.06 -7.45
C GLY A 347 -37.76 -2.34 -6.11
N GLY A 348 -37.15 -1.99 -4.98
CA GLY A 348 -37.67 -2.27 -3.64
C GLY A 348 -37.43 -3.69 -3.13
N VAL A 349 -36.77 -4.55 -3.92
CA VAL A 349 -36.33 -5.89 -3.49
C VAL A 349 -34.85 -5.82 -3.16
N SER A 350 -34.45 -6.30 -1.98
CA SER A 350 -33.03 -6.46 -1.65
C SER A 350 -32.35 -7.28 -2.73
N LEU A 351 -31.25 -6.77 -3.30
CA LEU A 351 -30.47 -7.53 -4.28
C LEU A 351 -29.87 -8.79 -3.66
N PHE A 352 -29.74 -8.81 -2.33
CA PHE A 352 -29.09 -9.87 -1.57
C PHE A 352 -30.05 -10.35 -0.47
N PRO A 353 -30.69 -11.52 -0.65
CA PRO A 353 -31.51 -12.15 0.38
C PRO A 353 -30.74 -12.41 1.68
N ASN A 354 -29.41 -12.55 1.59
CA ASN A 354 -28.50 -12.80 2.70
C ASN A 354 -27.58 -11.61 3.01
N SER A 355 -28.06 -10.36 2.92
CA SER A 355 -27.25 -9.17 3.22
C SER A 355 -26.61 -9.18 4.62
N GLY A 356 -27.21 -9.89 5.58
CA GLY A 356 -26.64 -10.13 6.91
C GLY A 356 -25.34 -10.95 6.91
N ASP A 357 -25.10 -11.80 5.91
CA ASP A 357 -23.88 -12.62 5.80
C ASP A 357 -22.65 -11.74 5.55
N LEU A 358 -22.78 -10.69 4.72
CA LEU A 358 -21.70 -9.73 4.46
C LEU A 358 -21.33 -8.93 5.71
N ILE A 359 -22.35 -8.47 6.43
CA ILE A 359 -22.19 -7.75 7.70
C ILE A 359 -21.49 -8.65 8.73
N LEU A 360 -21.89 -9.92 8.82
CA LEU A 360 -21.27 -10.90 9.71
C LEU A 360 -19.80 -11.16 9.37
N VAL A 361 -19.46 -11.37 8.09
CA VAL A 361 -18.07 -11.59 7.67
C VAL A 361 -17.23 -10.34 7.95
N ALA A 362 -17.72 -9.15 7.65
CA ALA A 362 -17.05 -7.89 7.95
C ALA A 362 -16.81 -7.72 9.46
N PHE A 363 -17.82 -8.02 10.28
CA PHE A 363 -17.72 -7.98 11.73
C PHE A 363 -16.64 -8.94 12.25
N VAL A 364 -16.64 -10.20 11.79
CA VAL A 364 -15.63 -11.20 12.20
C VAL A 364 -14.23 -10.73 11.82
N LEU A 365 -14.05 -10.24 10.59
CA LEU A 365 -12.76 -9.76 10.11
C LEU A 365 -12.23 -8.59 10.94
N ILE A 366 -13.06 -7.59 11.21
CA ILE A 366 -12.65 -6.40 11.97
C ILE A 366 -12.34 -6.77 13.42
N VAL A 367 -13.23 -7.50 14.09
CA VAL A 367 -13.02 -7.91 15.48
C VAL A 367 -11.74 -8.72 15.62
N LEU A 368 -11.53 -9.73 14.77
CA LEU A 368 -10.35 -10.58 14.88
C LEU A 368 -9.06 -9.84 14.50
N THR A 369 -9.07 -9.00 13.46
CA THR A 369 -7.86 -8.25 13.07
C THR A 369 -7.47 -7.19 14.09
N THR A 370 -8.42 -6.42 14.63
CA THR A 370 -8.17 -5.45 15.70
C THR A 370 -7.66 -6.14 16.97
N LEU A 371 -8.22 -7.31 17.34
CA LEU A 371 -7.73 -8.06 18.49
C LEU A 371 -6.34 -8.64 18.23
N ALA A 372 -6.04 -9.11 17.01
CA ALA A 372 -4.77 -9.74 16.67
C ALA A 372 -3.62 -8.74 16.50
N SER A 373 -3.91 -7.50 16.08
CA SER A 373 -2.93 -6.46 15.79
C SER A 373 -1.92 -6.22 16.93
N PRO A 374 -2.35 -5.94 18.19
CA PRO A 374 -1.41 -5.80 19.32
C PRO A 374 -0.56 -7.06 19.58
N PHE A 375 -1.17 -8.26 19.52
CA PHE A 375 -0.46 -9.51 19.79
C PHE A 375 0.61 -9.84 18.75
N ILE A 376 0.34 -9.54 17.48
CA ILE A 376 1.26 -9.78 16.38
C ILE A 376 2.41 -8.78 16.48
N PHE A 377 2.11 -7.50 16.74
CA PHE A 377 3.13 -6.47 16.87
C PHE A 377 4.14 -6.80 17.98
N ASP A 378 3.65 -7.17 19.18
CA ASP A 378 4.52 -7.50 20.32
C ASP A 378 5.42 -8.72 20.06
N ARG A 379 5.14 -9.50 19.01
CA ARG A 379 5.93 -10.67 18.56
C ARG A 379 6.64 -10.46 17.23
N VAL A 380 6.68 -9.24 16.69
CA VAL A 380 7.30 -8.94 15.39
C VAL A 380 8.77 -9.37 15.34
N ASP A 381 9.52 -9.26 16.44
CA ASP A 381 10.92 -9.75 16.50
C ASP A 381 11.03 -11.26 16.26
N VAL A 382 10.12 -12.03 16.85
CA VAL A 382 10.09 -13.50 16.70
C VAL A 382 9.64 -13.89 15.30
N ILE A 383 8.61 -13.22 14.78
CA ILE A 383 8.08 -13.43 13.43
C ILE A 383 9.14 -13.06 12.38
N SER A 384 9.88 -11.99 12.60
CA SER A 384 11.00 -11.55 11.76
C SER A 384 12.06 -12.64 11.61
N ASN A 385 12.48 -13.26 12.72
CA ASN A 385 13.44 -14.36 12.67
C ASN A 385 12.90 -15.56 11.89
N TRP A 386 11.63 -15.91 12.09
CA TRP A 386 11.00 -17.01 11.35
C TRP A 386 10.91 -16.74 9.84
N ILE A 387 10.56 -15.51 9.45
CA ILE A 387 10.52 -15.10 8.04
C ILE A 387 11.93 -15.08 7.43
N ILE A 388 12.95 -14.62 8.17
CA ILE A 388 14.35 -14.67 7.73
C ILE A 388 14.79 -16.12 7.46
N ASP A 389 14.29 -17.08 8.24
CA ASP A 389 14.59 -18.50 8.03
C ASP A 389 13.95 -19.10 6.78
N LEU A 390 12.87 -18.49 6.24
CA LEU A 390 12.28 -18.85 4.95
C LEU A 390 13.18 -18.47 3.77
N TYR A 391 14.10 -17.51 3.94
CA TYR A 391 15.05 -17.14 2.88
C TYR A 391 16.16 -18.20 2.74
N PRO A 392 16.62 -18.49 1.50
CA PRO A 392 17.75 -19.38 1.27
C PRO A 392 19.00 -18.97 2.08
N GLU A 393 19.80 -19.93 2.57
CA GLU A 393 20.98 -19.64 3.42
C GLU A 393 21.91 -18.58 2.81
N LYS A 394 22.11 -18.61 1.48
CA LYS A 394 22.94 -17.64 0.75
C LYS A 394 22.39 -16.20 0.77
N ALA A 395 21.08 -16.04 0.94
CA ALA A 395 20.40 -14.74 1.00
C ALA A 395 20.22 -14.24 2.44
N ARG A 396 20.34 -15.12 3.44
CA ARG A 396 20.04 -14.80 4.85
C ARG A 396 20.97 -13.71 5.40
N ASP A 397 22.27 -13.80 5.11
CA ASP A 397 23.26 -12.81 5.54
C ASP A 397 23.06 -11.46 4.86
N TYR A 398 22.65 -11.47 3.58
CA TYR A 398 22.31 -10.26 2.84
C TYR A 398 21.08 -9.57 3.42
N VAL A 399 19.98 -10.31 3.63
CA VAL A 399 18.73 -9.80 4.21
C VAL A 399 18.95 -9.26 5.62
N LYS A 400 19.77 -9.92 6.44
CA LYS A 400 20.16 -9.42 7.76
C LYS A 400 20.99 -8.14 7.67
N SER A 401 21.88 -8.03 6.67
CA SER A 401 22.74 -6.84 6.49
C SER A 401 21.99 -5.58 6.03
N LEU A 402 20.84 -5.74 5.37
CA LEU A 402 19.95 -4.61 5.00
C LEU A 402 19.46 -3.84 6.24
N GLY A 403 19.30 -4.52 7.39
CA GLY A 403 18.91 -3.93 8.67
C GLY A 403 19.85 -2.85 9.21
N LEU A 404 21.15 -2.94 8.93
CA LEU A 404 22.16 -2.04 9.50
C LEU A 404 22.27 -0.70 8.76
N LYS A 405 21.67 -0.56 7.56
CA LYS A 405 21.71 0.65 6.71
C LYS A 405 20.40 1.44 6.64
N ALA A 406 19.40 1.13 7.48
CA ALA A 406 18.07 1.75 7.45
C ALA A 406 18.09 3.30 7.56
N ARG A 407 19.11 3.88 8.19
CA ARG A 407 19.30 5.34 8.28
C ARG A 407 19.70 6.00 6.95
N ASP A 408 20.39 5.26 6.08
CA ASP A 408 20.75 5.73 4.73
C ASP A 408 19.57 5.58 3.77
N PHE A 409 18.70 4.60 4.01
CA PHE A 409 17.43 4.40 3.32
C PHE A 409 16.46 5.56 3.56
N GLU A 410 16.34 6.02 4.81
CA GLU A 410 15.55 7.20 5.18
C GLU A 410 16.00 8.47 4.43
N LYS A 411 17.32 8.70 4.35
CA LYS A 411 17.91 9.79 3.55
C LYS A 411 17.75 9.62 2.04
N ALA A 412 17.57 8.40 1.55
CA ALA A 412 17.35 8.11 0.13
C ALA A 412 15.92 8.44 -0.29
N ILE A 413 14.93 7.99 0.48
CA ILE A 413 13.52 8.29 0.25
C ILE A 413 13.24 9.78 0.43
N SER A 414 13.89 10.45 1.39
CA SER A 414 13.72 11.88 1.61
C SER A 414 14.55 12.77 0.68
N SER A 415 15.22 12.21 -0.34
CA SER A 415 16.00 13.04 -1.25
C SER A 415 15.08 13.93 -2.08
N SER A 416 15.41 15.22 -2.18
CA SER A 416 14.62 16.20 -2.94
C SER A 416 14.38 15.77 -4.40
N PHE A 417 15.32 15.01 -4.97
CA PHE A 417 15.20 14.44 -6.30
C PHE A 417 14.05 13.42 -6.42
N LEU A 418 14.01 12.40 -5.56
CA LEU A 418 12.93 11.40 -5.58
C LEU A 418 11.59 12.01 -5.20
N HIS A 419 11.58 12.98 -4.30
CA HIS A 419 10.34 13.69 -3.94
C HIS A 419 9.77 14.48 -5.13
N ASN A 420 10.60 15.20 -5.88
CA ASN A 420 10.14 15.97 -7.04
C ASN A 420 9.61 15.05 -8.16
N GLU A 421 10.33 13.97 -8.47
CA GLU A 421 9.90 12.97 -9.46
C GLU A 421 8.59 12.29 -9.03
N TRP A 422 8.45 11.96 -7.73
CA TRP A 422 7.20 11.44 -7.18
C TRP A 422 6.04 12.42 -7.33
N VAL A 423 6.23 13.68 -6.94
CA VAL A 423 5.18 14.71 -7.04
C VAL A 423 4.74 14.89 -8.49
N ASP A 424 5.69 14.90 -9.43
CA ASP A 424 5.42 15.00 -10.87
C ASP A 424 4.65 13.77 -11.39
N SER A 425 5.09 12.56 -11.04
CA SER A 425 4.38 11.34 -11.41
C SER A 425 2.98 11.26 -10.78
N VAL A 426 2.79 11.67 -9.52
CA VAL A 426 1.46 11.74 -8.89
C VAL A 426 0.55 12.71 -9.64
N GLU A 427 1.08 13.88 -10.00
CA GLU A 427 0.31 14.88 -10.74
C GLU A 427 -0.12 14.34 -12.12
N LYS A 428 0.80 13.71 -12.84
CA LYS A 428 0.50 13.05 -14.12
C LYS A 428 -0.47 11.88 -13.95
N LEU A 429 -0.34 11.07 -12.89
CA LEU A 429 -1.27 9.97 -12.60
C LEU A 429 -2.68 10.51 -12.37
N VAL A 430 -2.83 11.51 -11.50
CA VAL A 430 -4.12 12.15 -11.21
C VAL A 430 -4.70 12.78 -12.47
N LEU A 431 -3.90 13.51 -13.26
CA LEU A 431 -4.34 14.12 -14.51
C LEU A 431 -4.78 13.09 -15.54
N ASN A 432 -3.99 12.04 -15.77
CA ASN A 432 -4.31 11.01 -16.76
C ASN A 432 -5.49 10.15 -16.33
N LEU A 433 -5.63 9.84 -15.03
CA LEU A 433 -6.84 9.21 -14.50
C LEU A 433 -8.05 10.11 -14.69
N ALA A 434 -7.96 11.40 -14.31
CA ALA A 434 -9.05 12.36 -14.52
C ALA A 434 -9.42 12.50 -16.00
N LEU A 435 -8.43 12.47 -16.90
CA LEU A 435 -8.63 12.54 -18.35
C LEU A 435 -9.30 11.25 -18.87
N ALA A 436 -8.84 10.08 -18.46
CA ALA A 436 -9.48 8.81 -18.79
C ALA A 436 -10.94 8.78 -18.31
N PHE A 437 -11.19 9.16 -17.05
CA PHE A 437 -12.55 9.29 -16.51
C PHE A 437 -13.38 10.32 -17.28
N SER A 438 -12.78 11.46 -17.67
CA SER A 438 -13.45 12.50 -18.46
C SER A 438 -13.83 12.05 -19.87
N ILE A 439 -13.00 11.23 -20.52
CA ILE A 439 -13.31 10.66 -21.84
C ILE A 439 -14.42 9.61 -21.73
N VAL A 440 -14.32 8.72 -20.73
CA VAL A 440 -15.39 7.75 -20.43
C VAL A 440 -16.70 8.49 -20.16
N TYR A 441 -16.63 9.60 -19.42
CA TYR A 441 -17.76 10.47 -19.14
C TYR A 441 -18.34 11.14 -20.40
N LEU A 442 -17.50 11.70 -21.28
CA LEU A 442 -17.92 12.29 -22.57
C LEU A 442 -18.57 11.25 -23.49
N SER A 443 -17.96 10.05 -23.59
CA SER A 443 -18.51 8.90 -24.31
C SER A 443 -19.93 8.58 -23.83
N PHE A 444 -20.15 8.65 -22.52
CA PHE A 444 -21.42 8.33 -21.92
C PHE A 444 -22.50 9.41 -22.11
N ILE A 445 -22.15 10.70 -22.01
CA ILE A 445 -23.09 11.81 -22.33
C ILE A 445 -23.62 11.69 -23.76
N VAL A 446 -22.73 11.41 -24.71
CA VAL A 446 -23.06 11.27 -26.13
C VAL A 446 -23.99 10.06 -26.37
N ASN A 447 -23.98 9.08 -25.47
CA ASN A 447 -24.90 7.93 -25.49
C ASN A 447 -26.26 8.24 -24.84
N ILE A 448 -26.30 8.83 -23.63
CA ILE A 448 -27.56 9.21 -22.93
C ILE A 448 -28.37 10.23 -23.72
N GLY A 449 -27.72 11.20 -24.37
CA GLY A 449 -28.41 12.24 -25.13
C GLY A 449 -29.17 11.74 -26.35
N GLY A 450 -29.22 10.42 -26.59
CA GLY A 450 -29.82 9.80 -27.76
C GLY A 450 -29.08 10.12 -29.07
N VAL A 451 -27.99 10.89 -29.00
CA VAL A 451 -27.21 11.34 -30.16
C VAL A 451 -26.71 10.11 -30.93
N LEU A 452 -26.17 9.12 -30.24
CA LEU A 452 -25.72 7.86 -30.85
C LEU A 452 -26.86 7.00 -31.38
N THR A 453 -28.02 6.98 -30.72
CA THR A 453 -29.19 6.18 -31.14
C THR A 453 -29.81 6.65 -32.46
N GLY A 454 -29.55 7.89 -32.87
CA GLY A 454 -29.93 8.43 -34.18
C GLY A 454 -29.01 8.01 -35.33
N PHE A 455 -27.86 7.40 -35.05
CA PHE A 455 -26.90 6.92 -36.05
C PHE A 455 -27.00 5.41 -36.28
N SER A 456 -26.62 4.95 -37.47
CA SER A 456 -26.60 3.52 -37.80
C SER A 456 -25.56 2.77 -36.94
N LEU A 457 -25.80 1.47 -36.70
CA LEU A 457 -24.91 0.59 -35.91
C LEU A 457 -23.42 0.70 -36.29
N PRO A 458 -23.03 0.78 -37.59
CA PRO A 458 -21.62 0.96 -37.99
C PRO A 458 -21.01 2.27 -37.51
N VAL A 459 -21.79 3.36 -37.47
CA VAL A 459 -21.32 4.67 -37.01
C VAL A 459 -21.16 4.65 -35.49
N GLN A 460 -22.08 4.01 -34.76
CA GLN A 460 -21.95 3.81 -33.31
C GLN A 460 -20.70 3.02 -32.94
N LEU A 461 -20.42 1.93 -33.66
CA LEU A 461 -19.20 1.14 -33.49
C LEU A 461 -17.93 1.93 -33.82
N SER A 462 -17.97 2.78 -34.85
CA SER A 462 -16.85 3.63 -35.23
C SER A 462 -16.53 4.69 -34.16
N ILE A 463 -17.57 5.29 -33.57
CA ILE A 463 -17.42 6.26 -32.47
C ILE A 463 -16.91 5.56 -31.20
N ALA A 464 -17.45 4.39 -30.86
CA ALA A 464 -16.97 3.58 -29.74
C ALA A 464 -15.49 3.17 -29.92
N ALA A 465 -15.07 2.79 -31.13
CA ALA A 465 -13.68 2.48 -31.44
C ALA A 465 -12.75 3.70 -31.31
N LEU A 466 -13.19 4.87 -31.79
CA LEU A 466 -12.46 6.13 -31.62
C LEU A 466 -12.28 6.50 -30.14
N LEU A 467 -13.33 6.36 -29.34
CA LEU A 467 -13.30 6.64 -27.91
C LEU A 467 -12.40 5.66 -27.15
N LEU A 468 -12.42 4.38 -27.54
CA LEU A 468 -11.54 3.37 -26.98
C LEU A 468 -10.06 3.69 -27.29
N ILE A 469 -9.75 4.12 -28.51
CA ILE A 469 -8.40 4.63 -28.86
C ILE A 469 -8.03 5.85 -28.02
N LEU A 470 -8.98 6.77 -27.78
CA LEU A 470 -8.77 7.97 -26.98
C LEU A 470 -8.50 7.64 -25.49
N ILE A 471 -9.14 6.60 -24.94
CA ILE A 471 -8.96 6.13 -23.55
C ILE A 471 -7.66 5.33 -23.38
N ILE A 472 -7.23 4.59 -24.40
CA ILE A 472 -5.98 3.80 -24.34
C ILE A 472 -4.79 4.70 -24.04
N TRP A 473 -4.70 5.91 -24.62
CA TRP A 473 -3.56 6.79 -24.40
C TRP A 473 -3.38 7.24 -22.93
N PRO A 474 -4.38 7.81 -22.24
CA PRO A 474 -4.22 8.17 -20.83
C PRO A 474 -4.04 6.95 -19.92
N LEU A 475 -4.67 5.81 -20.21
CA LEU A 475 -4.40 4.57 -19.45
C LEU A 475 -2.97 4.06 -19.66
N TYR A 476 -2.45 4.11 -20.88
CA TYR A 476 -1.06 3.78 -21.19
C TYR A 476 -0.11 4.70 -20.41
N ARG A 477 -0.40 6.00 -20.35
CA ARG A 477 0.38 6.96 -19.56
C ARG A 477 0.35 6.63 -18.06
N VAL A 478 -0.78 6.23 -17.49
CA VAL A 478 -0.86 5.79 -16.09
C VAL A 478 0.09 4.61 -15.84
N VAL A 479 0.07 3.61 -16.72
CA VAL A 479 0.96 2.45 -16.62
C VAL A 479 2.43 2.85 -16.78
N GLU A 480 2.73 3.76 -17.71
CA GLU A 480 4.08 4.28 -17.95
C GLU A 480 4.64 5.03 -16.74
N GLU A 481 3.85 5.89 -16.10
CA GLU A 481 4.23 6.62 -14.90
C GLU A 481 4.46 5.67 -13.70
N LEU A 482 3.61 4.65 -13.54
CA LEU A 482 3.82 3.61 -12.52
C LEU A 482 5.12 2.84 -12.77
N ARG A 483 5.39 2.44 -14.01
CA ARG A 483 6.62 1.76 -14.39
C ARG A 483 7.85 2.61 -14.10
N PHE A 484 7.78 3.89 -14.46
CA PHE A 484 8.84 4.86 -14.22
C PHE A 484 9.12 5.03 -12.72
N LEU A 485 8.07 5.13 -11.89
CA LEU A 485 8.19 5.18 -10.44
C LEU A 485 8.87 3.95 -9.87
N VAL A 486 8.44 2.75 -10.27
CA VAL A 486 9.09 1.51 -9.83
C VAL A 486 10.56 1.50 -10.24
N TYR A 487 10.85 1.86 -11.49
CA TYR A 487 12.22 1.90 -11.98
C TYR A 487 13.09 2.86 -11.15
N LYS A 488 12.62 4.08 -10.89
CA LYS A 488 13.36 5.09 -10.12
C LYS A 488 13.55 4.70 -8.66
N VAL A 489 12.53 4.13 -8.03
CA VAL A 489 12.61 3.60 -6.66
C VAL A 489 13.63 2.46 -6.61
N SER A 490 13.50 1.47 -7.50
CA SER A 490 14.42 0.34 -7.61
C SER A 490 15.87 0.78 -7.88
N PHE A 491 16.08 1.73 -8.79
CA PHE A 491 17.38 2.31 -9.12
C PHE A 491 18.00 3.01 -7.91
N SER A 492 17.22 3.83 -7.21
CA SER A 492 17.71 4.61 -6.06
C SER A 492 18.11 3.72 -4.88
N ILE A 493 17.39 2.61 -4.69
CA ILE A 493 17.69 1.60 -3.68
C ILE A 493 18.97 0.85 -4.08
N THR A 494 19.05 0.36 -5.31
CA THR A 494 20.14 -0.52 -5.77
C THR A 494 21.47 0.23 -5.91
N SER A 495 21.48 1.40 -6.56
CA SER A 495 22.68 2.24 -6.75
C SER A 495 23.36 2.66 -5.44
N ARG A 496 22.60 2.78 -4.34
CA ARG A 496 23.15 3.12 -3.01
C ARG A 496 23.49 1.89 -2.16
N MET A 497 22.77 0.78 -2.32
CA MET A 497 23.11 -0.47 -1.63
C MET A 497 24.40 -1.09 -2.18
N PHE A 498 24.64 -0.93 -3.48
CA PHE A 498 25.79 -1.49 -4.17
C PHE A 498 26.55 -0.42 -4.99
N PRO A 499 27.35 0.45 -4.34
CA PRO A 499 28.09 1.50 -5.04
C PRO A 499 29.19 0.99 -6.00
N PHE A 500 29.51 -0.31 -5.96
CA PHE A 500 30.48 -0.98 -6.85
C PHE A 500 29.84 -1.74 -8.01
N VAL A 501 28.52 -1.67 -8.13
CA VAL A 501 27.77 -2.33 -9.19
C VAL A 501 27.75 -1.38 -10.40
N ASP A 502 28.54 -1.77 -11.41
CA ASP A 502 28.86 -1.03 -12.64
C ASP A 502 27.62 -0.69 -13.47
N GLU A 503 27.66 0.34 -14.33
CA GLU A 503 26.55 0.71 -15.25
C GLU A 503 26.02 -0.50 -16.07
N ASN A 504 26.79 -1.57 -16.28
CA ASN A 504 26.30 -2.78 -16.96
C ASN A 504 25.33 -3.65 -16.14
N SER A 505 25.11 -3.37 -14.84
CA SER A 505 24.10 -4.01 -14.00
C SER A 505 22.67 -3.47 -14.20
N LEU A 506 22.51 -2.41 -15.02
CA LEU A 506 21.24 -1.73 -15.37
C LEU A 506 20.12 -2.69 -15.82
N ILE A 507 20.46 -3.93 -16.18
CA ILE A 507 19.52 -4.96 -16.62
C ILE A 507 18.61 -5.43 -15.47
N VAL A 508 19.11 -5.55 -14.24
CA VAL A 508 18.33 -6.09 -13.09
C VAL A 508 17.20 -5.16 -12.70
N GLU A 509 17.48 -3.87 -12.65
CA GLU A 509 16.52 -2.86 -12.19
C GLU A 509 15.38 -2.68 -13.20
N ARG A 510 15.72 -2.80 -14.49
CA ARG A 510 14.72 -2.85 -15.56
C ARG A 510 13.85 -4.10 -15.46
N GLN A 511 14.42 -5.25 -15.10
CA GLN A 511 13.66 -6.50 -14.90
C GLN A 511 12.75 -6.44 -13.67
N VAL A 512 13.21 -5.86 -12.56
CA VAL A 512 12.38 -5.65 -11.36
C VAL A 512 11.23 -4.68 -11.68
N SER A 513 11.51 -3.57 -12.36
CA SER A 513 10.47 -2.66 -12.85
C SER A 513 9.48 -3.37 -13.77
N ASP A 514 9.95 -4.20 -14.70
CA ASP A 514 9.11 -4.97 -15.61
C ASP A 514 8.28 -6.04 -14.88
N LEU A 515 8.79 -6.62 -13.78
CA LEU A 515 8.05 -7.53 -12.90
C LEU A 515 6.88 -6.82 -12.19
N PHE A 516 7.15 -5.71 -11.50
CA PHE A 516 6.09 -4.95 -10.83
C PHE A 516 5.07 -4.41 -11.83
N THR A 517 5.54 -3.90 -12.98
CA THR A 517 4.65 -3.39 -14.03
C THR A 517 3.78 -4.50 -14.58
N SER A 518 4.36 -5.66 -14.87
CA SER A 518 3.60 -6.82 -15.36
C SER A 518 2.63 -7.38 -14.32
N PHE A 519 2.99 -7.37 -13.04
CA PHE A 519 2.07 -7.70 -11.94
C PHE A 519 0.89 -6.72 -11.90
N PHE A 520 1.18 -5.42 -11.95
CA PHE A 520 0.18 -4.37 -11.93
C PHE A 520 -0.79 -4.45 -13.12
N ILE A 521 -0.27 -4.57 -14.35
CA ILE A 521 -1.09 -4.71 -15.56
C ILE A 521 -1.96 -5.97 -15.45
N SER A 522 -1.43 -7.05 -14.85
CA SER A 522 -2.17 -8.31 -14.71
C SER A 522 -3.30 -8.17 -13.71
N ALA A 523 -3.03 -7.50 -12.59
CA ALA A 523 -4.04 -7.18 -11.59
C ALA A 523 -5.12 -6.25 -12.14
N VAL A 524 -4.75 -5.17 -12.83
CA VAL A 524 -5.72 -4.25 -13.46
C VAL A 524 -6.53 -4.96 -14.53
N GLY A 525 -5.89 -5.76 -15.39
CA GLY A 525 -6.58 -6.56 -16.41
C GLY A 525 -7.58 -7.52 -15.79
N PHE A 526 -7.16 -8.25 -14.76
CA PHE A 526 -8.01 -9.19 -14.05
C PHE A 526 -9.18 -8.50 -13.33
N THR A 527 -8.91 -7.38 -12.65
CA THR A 527 -9.95 -6.56 -12.02
C THR A 527 -10.92 -6.01 -13.06
N ALA A 528 -10.44 -5.50 -14.22
CA ALA A 528 -11.29 -5.01 -15.29
C ALA A 528 -12.14 -6.12 -15.94
N PHE A 529 -11.57 -7.31 -16.12
CA PHE A 529 -12.29 -8.50 -16.58
C PHE A 529 -13.42 -8.87 -15.62
N ILE A 530 -13.15 -8.86 -14.32
CA ILE A 530 -14.14 -9.08 -13.27
C ILE A 530 -15.22 -7.99 -13.29
N LEU A 531 -14.83 -6.71 -13.35
CA LEU A 531 -15.76 -5.57 -13.39
C LEU A 531 -16.70 -5.61 -14.60
N LEU A 532 -16.21 -6.03 -15.77
CA LEU A 532 -17.02 -6.12 -16.98
C LEU A 532 -17.88 -7.39 -17.02
N TYR A 533 -17.39 -8.48 -16.41
CA TYR A 533 -18.20 -9.67 -16.16
C TYR A 533 -19.45 -9.35 -15.35
N PHE A 534 -19.34 -8.51 -14.31
CA PHE A 534 -20.49 -8.10 -13.51
C PHE A 534 -21.56 -7.34 -14.27
N ASN A 535 -21.15 -6.49 -15.20
CA ASN A 535 -22.06 -5.56 -15.86
C ASN A 535 -22.70 -6.19 -17.11
N PHE A 536 -21.97 -7.06 -17.81
CA PHE A 536 -22.39 -7.62 -19.10
C PHE A 536 -22.58 -9.15 -19.08
N GLY A 537 -22.34 -9.83 -17.96
CA GLY A 537 -22.43 -11.28 -17.83
C GLY A 537 -21.47 -12.02 -18.79
N TRP A 538 -21.86 -13.21 -19.24
CA TRP A 538 -21.09 -14.03 -20.20
C TRP A 538 -21.14 -13.54 -21.64
N SER A 539 -21.37 -12.24 -21.88
CA SER A 539 -21.33 -11.73 -23.25
C SER A 539 -19.89 -11.91 -23.80
N VAL A 540 -19.77 -12.81 -24.78
CA VAL A 540 -18.48 -13.21 -25.35
C VAL A 540 -17.71 -11.98 -25.84
N PHE A 541 -18.41 -10.98 -26.40
CA PHE A 541 -17.81 -9.75 -26.91
C PHE A 541 -17.33 -8.79 -25.80
N ALA A 542 -18.05 -8.64 -24.69
CA ALA A 542 -17.62 -7.78 -23.58
C ALA A 542 -16.44 -8.38 -22.79
N LEU A 543 -16.33 -9.72 -22.77
CA LEU A 543 -15.28 -10.43 -22.04
C LEU A 543 -14.05 -10.78 -22.88
N LEU A 544 -14.16 -10.78 -24.21
CA LEU A 544 -13.04 -11.13 -25.10
C LEU A 544 -11.88 -10.15 -24.93
N ILE A 545 -12.17 -8.85 -24.97
CA ILE A 545 -11.14 -7.80 -24.92
C ILE A 545 -10.42 -7.79 -23.56
N PRO A 546 -11.12 -7.74 -22.41
CA PRO A 546 -10.46 -7.78 -21.11
C PRO A 546 -9.84 -9.15 -20.82
N GLY A 547 -10.42 -10.24 -21.32
CA GLY A 547 -9.90 -11.60 -21.13
C GLY A 547 -8.59 -11.83 -21.87
N VAL A 548 -8.52 -11.44 -23.15
CA VAL A 548 -7.28 -11.47 -23.94
C VAL A 548 -6.23 -10.53 -23.33
N PHE A 549 -6.63 -9.34 -22.91
CA PHE A 549 -5.72 -8.41 -22.23
C PHE A 549 -5.15 -9.01 -20.93
N THR A 550 -6.00 -9.63 -20.11
CA THR A 550 -5.60 -10.29 -18.86
C THR A 550 -4.65 -11.45 -19.15
N MET A 551 -4.96 -12.29 -20.15
CA MET A 551 -4.11 -13.40 -20.56
C MET A 551 -2.74 -12.91 -21.05
N LEU A 552 -2.70 -11.91 -21.93
CA LEU A 552 -1.46 -11.29 -22.42
C LEU A 552 -0.64 -10.69 -21.26
N SER A 553 -1.32 -10.11 -20.29
CA SER A 553 -0.67 -9.56 -19.12
C SER A 553 -0.05 -10.64 -18.23
N PHE A 554 -0.76 -11.74 -17.97
CA PHE A 554 -0.20 -12.88 -17.23
C PHE A 554 1.00 -13.50 -17.94
N MET A 555 0.98 -13.57 -19.28
CA MET A 555 2.13 -13.99 -20.08
C MET A 555 3.32 -13.04 -19.91
N TYR A 556 3.06 -11.73 -19.93
CA TYR A 556 4.09 -10.71 -19.68
C TYR A 556 4.66 -10.85 -18.26
N PHE A 557 3.83 -11.12 -17.25
CA PHE A 557 4.27 -11.39 -15.88
C PHE A 557 5.16 -12.64 -15.77
N GLY A 558 4.74 -13.76 -16.37
CA GLY A 558 5.55 -14.97 -16.40
C GLY A 558 6.92 -14.75 -17.07
N LYS A 559 6.97 -13.97 -18.15
CA LYS A 559 8.22 -13.59 -18.82
C LYS A 559 9.12 -12.74 -17.91
N SER A 560 8.54 -11.75 -17.22
CA SER A 560 9.29 -10.90 -16.29
C SER A 560 9.88 -11.71 -15.14
N VAL A 561 9.10 -12.63 -14.55
CA VAL A 561 9.56 -13.57 -13.51
C VAL A 561 10.75 -14.41 -14.03
N SER A 562 10.61 -15.03 -15.20
CA SER A 562 11.68 -15.83 -15.82
C SER A 562 12.97 -15.04 -16.03
N SER A 563 12.85 -13.78 -16.46
CA SER A 563 14.02 -12.95 -16.75
C SER A 563 14.91 -12.67 -15.53
N ILE A 564 14.33 -12.60 -14.33
CA ILE A 564 15.04 -12.44 -13.07
C ILE A 564 15.87 -13.68 -12.76
N PHE A 565 15.30 -14.88 -12.92
CA PHE A 565 16.00 -16.14 -12.68
C PHE A 565 17.16 -16.36 -13.67
N ASP A 566 16.94 -16.07 -14.96
CA ASP A 566 17.99 -16.14 -15.98
C ASP A 566 19.17 -15.20 -15.67
N TYR A 567 18.88 -14.03 -15.11
CA TYR A 567 19.91 -13.08 -14.70
C TYR A 567 20.71 -13.58 -13.50
N TYR A 568 20.04 -14.07 -12.46
CA TYR A 568 20.73 -14.64 -11.28
C TYR A 568 21.66 -15.79 -11.67
N GLY A 569 21.25 -16.64 -12.63
CA GLY A 569 22.11 -17.68 -13.20
C GLY A 569 23.38 -17.11 -13.84
N LYS A 570 23.26 -16.08 -14.67
CA LYS A 570 24.41 -15.41 -15.31
C LYS A 570 25.33 -14.67 -14.33
N TYR A 571 24.78 -14.02 -13.31
CA TYR A 571 25.57 -13.27 -12.34
C TYR A 571 26.48 -14.20 -11.51
N GLN A 572 26.01 -15.42 -11.24
CA GLN A 572 26.77 -16.44 -10.52
C GLN A 572 27.96 -16.97 -11.34
N GLU A 573 27.82 -17.08 -12.67
CA GLU A 573 28.91 -17.46 -13.58
C GLU A 573 29.98 -16.36 -13.70
N VAL A 574 29.55 -15.08 -13.80
CA VAL A 574 30.46 -13.94 -14.00
C VAL A 574 31.23 -13.56 -12.73
N SER A 575 30.60 -13.59 -11.54
CA SER A 575 31.25 -13.13 -10.31
C SER A 575 32.31 -14.11 -9.77
N PHE A 576 32.17 -15.41 -10.02
CA PHE A 576 33.16 -16.41 -9.61
C PHE A 576 34.29 -16.60 -10.63
N GLY A 577 34.05 -16.43 -11.93
CA GLY A 577 35.00 -16.80 -12.98
C GLY A 577 36.11 -15.79 -13.28
N GLU A 578 35.79 -14.50 -13.41
CA GLU A 578 36.76 -13.50 -13.92
C GLU A 578 37.51 -12.76 -12.82
N SER A 579 36.81 -12.31 -11.77
CA SER A 579 37.40 -11.51 -10.68
C SER A 579 38.41 -12.32 -9.86
N MET A 580 38.08 -13.58 -9.55
CA MET A 580 38.95 -14.46 -8.78
C MET A 580 40.19 -14.87 -9.58
N ASN A 581 40.03 -15.19 -10.87
CA ASN A 581 41.17 -15.51 -11.75
C ASN A 581 42.13 -14.33 -11.92
N LYS A 582 41.64 -13.10 -12.08
CA LYS A 582 42.49 -11.91 -12.20
C LYS A 582 43.29 -11.65 -10.92
N LYS A 583 42.66 -11.87 -9.76
CA LYS A 583 43.30 -11.69 -8.44
C LYS A 583 44.34 -12.78 -8.18
N ILE A 584 44.03 -14.04 -8.51
CA ILE A 584 44.96 -15.18 -8.41
C ILE A 584 46.16 -14.99 -9.37
N LEU A 585 45.92 -14.54 -10.60
CA LEU A 585 46.98 -14.29 -11.59
C LEU A 585 47.91 -13.17 -11.14
N ASN A 586 47.37 -12.08 -10.57
CA ASN A 586 48.17 -11.00 -10.02
C ASN A 586 49.00 -11.45 -8.81
N LEU A 587 48.41 -12.22 -7.89
CA LEU A 587 49.12 -12.82 -6.76
C LEU A 587 50.24 -13.78 -7.23
N SER A 588 49.97 -14.62 -8.23
CA SER A 588 50.96 -15.52 -8.83
C SER A 588 52.14 -14.75 -9.41
N ASN A 589 51.88 -13.66 -10.15
CA ASN A 589 52.91 -12.81 -10.72
C ASN A 589 53.73 -12.05 -9.66
N GLU A 590 53.13 -11.73 -8.51
CA GLU A 590 53.85 -11.15 -7.37
C GLU A 590 54.76 -12.18 -6.70
N PHE A 591 54.26 -13.39 -6.44
CA PHE A 591 55.05 -14.47 -5.85
C PHE A 591 56.26 -14.87 -6.71
N GLU A 592 56.10 -14.95 -8.04
CA GLU A 592 57.18 -15.32 -8.95
C GLU A 592 58.31 -14.28 -8.94
N LYS A 593 57.95 -13.00 -8.84
CA LYS A 593 58.93 -11.91 -8.75
C LYS A 593 59.65 -11.87 -7.40
N ASP A 594 58.96 -12.21 -6.32
CA ASP A 594 59.56 -12.33 -4.99
C ASP A 594 60.52 -13.52 -4.91
N GLU A 595 60.18 -14.63 -5.57
CA GLU A 595 61.07 -15.79 -5.72
C GLU A 595 62.37 -15.44 -6.46
N GLU A 596 62.30 -14.61 -7.51
CA GLU A 596 63.46 -14.19 -8.28
C GLU A 596 64.46 -13.36 -7.44
N ILE A 597 63.95 -12.49 -6.57
CA ILE A 597 64.77 -11.69 -5.64
C ILE A 597 65.46 -12.60 -4.62
N LEU A 598 64.74 -13.58 -4.08
CA LEU A 598 65.29 -14.56 -3.13
C LEU A 598 66.37 -15.44 -3.79
N LYS A 599 66.18 -15.85 -5.06
CA LYS A 599 67.20 -16.57 -5.84
C LYS A 599 68.46 -15.73 -6.03
N LYS A 600 68.32 -14.46 -6.41
CA LYS A 600 69.47 -13.53 -6.55
C LYS A 600 70.23 -13.39 -5.24
N LEU A 601 69.52 -13.21 -4.12
CA LEU A 601 70.14 -13.11 -2.79
C LEU A 601 70.93 -14.37 -2.41
N ASN A 602 70.40 -15.55 -2.74
CA ASN A 602 71.08 -16.81 -2.44
C ASN A 602 72.33 -17.02 -3.32
N LEU A 603 72.26 -16.66 -4.61
CA LEU A 603 73.43 -16.68 -5.50
C LEU A 603 74.53 -15.73 -5.03
N THR A 604 74.19 -14.49 -4.66
CA THR A 604 75.15 -13.51 -4.13
C THR A 604 75.85 -14.04 -2.88
N ARG A 605 75.13 -14.73 -1.97
CA ARG A 605 75.72 -15.38 -0.79
C ARG A 605 76.71 -16.47 -1.16
N ILE A 606 76.37 -17.32 -2.13
CA ILE A 606 77.23 -18.43 -2.56
C ILE A 606 78.51 -17.88 -3.18
N GLU A 607 78.41 -16.96 -4.13
CA GLU A 607 79.58 -16.36 -4.79
C GLU A 607 80.48 -15.61 -3.81
N ALA A 608 79.90 -14.83 -2.89
CA ALA A 608 80.66 -14.12 -1.89
C ALA A 608 81.39 -15.10 -0.95
N ARG A 609 80.73 -16.20 -0.55
CA ARG A 609 81.33 -17.22 0.32
C ARG A 609 82.53 -17.89 -0.35
N GLU A 610 82.45 -18.21 -1.64
CA GLU A 610 83.58 -18.73 -2.41
C GLU A 610 84.74 -17.73 -2.47
N LYS A 611 84.45 -16.47 -2.82
CA LYS A 611 85.47 -15.39 -2.88
C LYS A 611 86.13 -15.14 -1.53
N ILE A 612 85.37 -15.17 -0.44
CA ILE A 612 85.88 -15.01 0.93
C ILE A 612 86.76 -16.21 1.33
N GLN A 613 86.32 -17.44 1.03
CA GLN A 613 87.11 -18.64 1.31
C GLN A 613 88.42 -18.67 0.53
N ASP A 614 88.41 -18.27 -0.74
CA ASP A 614 89.63 -18.17 -1.57
C ASP A 614 90.59 -17.09 -1.04
N ALA A 615 90.07 -15.91 -0.65
CA ALA A 615 90.89 -14.87 -0.01
C ALA A 615 91.53 -15.33 1.31
N LEU A 616 90.78 -16.06 2.14
CA LEU A 616 91.28 -16.64 3.40
C LEU A 616 92.34 -17.71 3.16
N ARG A 617 92.16 -18.58 2.15
CA ARG A 617 93.14 -19.62 1.78
C ARG A 617 94.48 -19.02 1.32
N ARG A 618 94.45 -17.83 0.71
CA ARG A 618 95.64 -17.09 0.25
C ARG A 618 96.30 -16.24 1.35
N GLY A 619 95.75 -16.23 2.57
CA GLY A 619 96.29 -15.44 3.68
C GLY A 619 95.96 -13.93 3.64
N ASP A 620 95.06 -13.50 2.74
CA ASP A 620 94.72 -12.09 2.54
C ASP A 620 93.49 -11.68 3.39
N ALA A 621 93.75 -11.45 4.69
CA ALA A 621 92.71 -11.08 5.66
C ALA A 621 92.03 -9.73 5.34
N SER A 622 92.77 -8.81 4.72
CA SER A 622 92.25 -7.49 4.33
C SER A 622 91.22 -7.61 3.20
N ARG A 623 91.50 -8.43 2.19
CA ARG A 623 90.57 -8.70 1.08
C ARG A 623 89.34 -9.47 1.53
N ALA A 624 89.49 -10.43 2.45
CA ALA A 624 88.36 -11.14 3.04
C ALA A 624 87.40 -10.19 3.79
N ARG A 625 87.94 -9.21 4.55
CA ARG A 625 87.12 -8.18 5.23
C ARG A 625 86.35 -7.29 4.25
N LEU A 626 86.99 -6.88 3.15
CA LEU A 626 86.36 -6.07 2.11
C LEU A 626 85.19 -6.81 1.44
N LEU A 627 85.36 -8.10 1.14
CA LEU A 627 84.31 -8.93 0.54
C LEU A 627 83.12 -9.16 1.49
N VAL A 628 83.36 -9.27 2.79
CA VAL A 628 82.28 -9.34 3.80
C VAL A 628 81.48 -8.04 3.86
N LEU A 629 82.15 -6.89 3.77
CA LEU A 629 81.48 -5.58 3.74
C LEU A 629 80.65 -5.40 2.47
N GLN A 630 81.18 -5.80 1.31
CA GLN A 630 80.47 -5.78 0.03
C GLN A 630 79.22 -6.68 0.08
N LEU A 631 79.36 -7.93 0.54
CA LEU A 631 78.21 -8.85 0.71
C LEU A 631 77.12 -8.23 1.58
N ARG A 632 77.50 -7.59 2.70
CA ARG A 632 76.53 -6.96 3.60
C ARG A 632 75.76 -5.82 2.92
N ASP A 633 76.41 -5.05 2.07
CA ASP A 633 75.78 -3.93 1.38
C ASP A 633 74.88 -4.42 0.23
N ASP A 634 75.29 -5.45 -0.49
CA ASP A 634 74.48 -6.12 -1.53
C ASP A 634 73.23 -6.79 -0.95
N GLU A 635 73.36 -7.51 0.17
CA GLU A 635 72.21 -8.08 0.88
C GLU A 635 71.24 -7.00 1.38
N LYS A 636 71.76 -5.88 1.90
CA LYS A 636 70.93 -4.76 2.35
C LYS A 636 70.20 -4.08 1.21
N ALA A 637 70.72 -4.09 -0.01
CA ALA A 637 70.05 -3.54 -1.18
C ALA A 637 68.90 -4.45 -1.62
N LEU A 638 69.16 -5.75 -1.77
CA LEU A 638 68.16 -6.74 -2.17
C LEU A 638 67.03 -6.91 -1.13
N MET A 639 67.36 -6.89 0.16
CA MET A 639 66.34 -6.94 1.23
C MET A 639 65.49 -5.67 1.29
N ARG A 640 66.04 -4.50 0.94
CA ARG A 640 65.26 -3.26 0.83
C ARG A 640 64.28 -3.33 -0.33
N GLU A 641 64.70 -3.90 -1.46
CA GLU A 641 63.84 -4.13 -2.63
C GLU A 641 62.68 -5.09 -2.30
N PHE A 642 62.98 -6.20 -1.62
CA PHE A 642 61.97 -7.16 -1.16
C PHE A 642 60.97 -6.53 -0.17
N MET A 643 61.46 -5.83 0.86
CA MET A 643 60.60 -5.21 1.89
C MET A 643 59.76 -4.05 1.34
N ALA A 644 60.26 -3.32 0.34
CA ALA A 644 59.51 -2.26 -0.34
C ALA A 644 58.34 -2.80 -1.16
N ARG A 645 58.43 -4.04 -1.65
CA ARG A 645 57.34 -4.75 -2.34
C ARG A 645 56.35 -5.38 -1.37
N SER A 646 56.83 -6.09 -0.36
CA SER A 646 55.97 -6.74 0.65
C SER A 646 55.05 -5.76 1.39
N LYS A 647 55.44 -4.48 1.55
CA LYS A 647 54.59 -3.46 2.19
C LYS A 647 53.44 -2.91 1.30
N ARG A 648 53.38 -3.26 0.02
CA ARG A 648 52.37 -2.76 -0.92
C ARG A 648 51.19 -3.73 -1.15
N GLY A 649 51.27 -4.96 -0.63
CA GLY A 649 50.25 -6.01 -0.77
C GLY A 649 49.33 -6.11 0.43
#